data_AF-A0A2V7XV97-F1
#
_entry.id   AF-A0A2V7XV97-F1
#
_cell.length_a   1.000
_cell.length_b   1.000
_cell.length_c   1.000
_cell.angle_alpha   90.00
_cell.angle_beta   90.00
_cell.angle_gamma   90.00
#
_symmetry.space_group_name_H-M   'P 1'
#
loop_
_entity.id
_entity.type
_entity.pdbx_description
1 polymer ?
#
loop_
_entity_poly.entity_id
_entity_poly.type
_entity_poly.pdbx_seq_one_letter_code
_entity_poly.pdbx_strand_id
1 'polypeptide(L)'
;MGDRLRAVVRPRPLPHARSNLRRNQSGSAEVDERAAESSVMFETARPRTPETPQPWLRRFTKLVAASTLFLIFAGAMVTSTGSGLAVPDWPLSYGQLMPPMVGGIFYEHGHRMVAATVGFLTVIQAIWLQRRARKRILRILGWTAVGAVVAQGLLGGLTVLLLLPPAISIAHAGLAEIFLCLNFSIAFFASRWYDDLTAMEKGDAPIAGTTALVGLVYAQILIGALMRHLHAGLAISTFPGPILPPVNSLPVIVNFAHRVGGIAVAMAVIALFIRLLRFDSRHPLRQLATLLVMVVPAQILLGAYTVWSGKQPVITSLHVVTGAFTLALSLLLALTARTIGWRSSSHQIKDYLALSKARIVAMVLVTTAAGYLFGAAHINVVLLINTLIGTALVAAGTNALNQYVERDLDAKMQRTSHRPLPDGRITPRAALLFASTISIIGTLYLAIFVNLLTALLGAITLVTYIFIYTPLKRISPSCTVIGAIPGAVPPLMGWTAATGALSLGGWIAFAIVFLWQLPHFMAISWIYREDYDRAGFAMLSVRDSDGSATARQALFYSVALLILSAFAFPHARAAAMLAAALLVVASIAFLRHRTPRTARRLFMTSNVYLIIAMALLAATCSHQSDLPKLFHVPNATLVSEANKPTSLDAMKGNVTVYDFIFTNCAGTCPMMTATMRRITTKIDKDAPVRFVSISVDPQRDTPEKLRSYASRVRNDPRWVFLTGDARTITDLSVNGFKLAASGSTSEAVLHSSKFAIADKHGVIRDYYGATNDDSVEHVTTVVHDLLRED
;
A
#
# COMPACT_ATOMS: atom_id res chain seq x y z
N MET A 1 81.63 11.14 -6.86
CA MET A 1 82.14 10.29 -7.96
C MET A 1 81.79 8.88 -7.59
N GLY A 2 80.99 8.10 -8.29
CA GLY A 2 80.32 8.23 -9.57
C GLY A 2 79.34 7.06 -9.59
N ASP A 3 78.19 7.24 -10.21
CA ASP A 3 77.94 6.64 -11.52
C ASP A 3 77.15 5.32 -11.37
N ARG A 4 75.97 5.31 -12.03
CA ARG A 4 75.32 4.13 -12.63
C ARG A 4 74.65 3.19 -11.60
N LEU A 5 73.32 2.98 -11.57
CA LEU A 5 72.32 2.86 -12.62
C LEU A 5 70.91 2.88 -11.99
N ARG A 6 69.98 3.64 -12.57
CA ARG A 6 68.64 3.21 -13.03
C ARG A 6 67.79 4.44 -13.39
N ALA A 7 67.77 4.76 -14.68
CA ALA A 7 66.76 5.58 -15.33
C ALA A 7 65.69 4.67 -15.98
N VAL A 8 64.68 5.30 -16.62
CA VAL A 8 63.71 4.79 -17.64
C VAL A 8 62.30 4.57 -17.06
N VAL A 9 61.21 5.34 -17.31
CA VAL A 9 60.86 6.43 -18.26
C VAL A 9 59.71 7.30 -17.68
N ARG A 10 59.77 8.63 -17.86
CA ARG A 10 58.59 9.51 -18.09
C ARG A 10 58.92 10.48 -19.25
N PRO A 11 57.98 10.78 -20.17
CA PRO A 11 58.25 11.60 -21.36
C PRO A 11 58.22 13.12 -21.08
N ARG A 12 58.98 13.84 -21.94
CA ARG A 12 59.38 15.26 -21.92
C ARG A 12 58.25 16.27 -22.20
N PRO A 13 58.38 17.54 -21.76
CA PRO A 13 57.62 18.69 -22.23
C PRO A 13 58.31 19.42 -23.40
N LEU A 14 57.55 20.18 -24.20
CA LEU A 14 58.04 21.10 -25.23
C LEU A 14 57.46 22.53 -25.02
N PRO A 15 58.15 23.59 -25.51
CA PRO A 15 58.35 24.83 -24.79
C PRO A 15 57.76 26.10 -25.45
N HIS A 16 57.85 27.20 -24.70
CA HIS A 16 57.50 28.58 -25.01
C HIS A 16 57.97 29.16 -26.37
N ALA A 17 57.19 30.10 -26.90
CA ALA A 17 57.70 31.28 -27.63
C ALA A 17 56.78 32.52 -27.42
N ARG A 18 57.40 33.68 -27.18
CA ARG A 18 56.81 35.01 -26.91
C ARG A 18 56.83 35.90 -28.16
N SER A 19 56.05 37.00 -28.09
CA SER A 19 56.12 38.26 -28.87
C SER A 19 55.49 38.19 -30.28
N ASN A 20 54.77 39.18 -30.83
CA ASN A 20 54.93 40.64 -30.76
C ASN A 20 53.64 41.46 -31.00
N LEU A 21 53.72 42.75 -30.65
CA LEU A 21 52.72 43.82 -30.73
C LEU A 21 52.44 44.38 -32.15
N ARG A 22 51.26 45.02 -32.26
CA ARG A 22 50.87 46.21 -33.07
C ARG A 22 50.23 46.07 -34.48
N ARG A 23 48.94 46.48 -34.52
CA ARG A 23 48.36 47.61 -35.31
C ARG A 23 47.62 47.31 -36.63
N ASN A 24 46.28 47.38 -36.57
CA ASN A 24 45.35 48.21 -37.39
C ASN A 24 43.91 47.86 -36.95
N GLN A 25 43.17 48.69 -36.21
CA GLN A 25 42.44 49.88 -36.69
C GLN A 25 41.65 49.66 -37.99
N SER A 26 40.40 49.21 -37.86
CA SER A 26 39.19 49.78 -38.50
C SER A 26 38.00 48.85 -38.19
N GLY A 27 36.89 49.42 -37.71
CA GLY A 27 35.66 48.66 -37.40
C GLY A 27 35.10 48.86 -35.99
N SER A 28 35.23 50.05 -35.41
CA SER A 28 34.39 50.51 -34.31
C SER A 28 33.07 51.04 -34.89
N ALA A 29 31.92 50.44 -34.52
CA ALA A 29 30.67 51.18 -34.25
C ALA A 29 29.41 50.31 -34.02
N GLU A 30 29.39 49.00 -34.30
CA GLU A 30 28.07 48.30 -34.41
C GLU A 30 27.82 47.09 -33.49
N VAL A 31 28.68 46.81 -32.50
CA VAL A 31 28.51 45.64 -31.60
C VAL A 31 28.29 46.01 -30.12
N ASP A 32 28.44 47.29 -29.75
CA ASP A 32 28.42 47.70 -28.33
C ASP A 32 27.05 48.15 -27.79
N GLU A 33 25.97 48.11 -28.59
CA GLU A 33 24.61 48.39 -28.09
C GLU A 33 23.86 47.15 -27.59
N ARG A 34 24.26 45.92 -27.98
CA ARG A 34 23.61 44.68 -27.50
C ARG A 34 24.28 44.05 -26.26
N ALA A 35 25.43 44.57 -25.83
CA ALA A 35 26.10 44.14 -24.61
C ALA A 35 25.73 44.99 -23.37
N ALA A 36 25.14 46.18 -23.57
CA ALA A 36 24.77 47.10 -22.49
C ALA A 36 23.38 46.83 -21.87
N GLU A 37 22.50 46.06 -22.52
CA GLU A 37 21.15 45.77 -21.99
C GLU A 37 21.06 44.48 -21.15
N SER A 38 22.14 43.72 -20.98
CA SER A 38 22.13 42.45 -20.20
C SER A 38 22.94 42.46 -18.90
N SER A 39 23.51 43.61 -18.51
CA SER A 39 24.35 43.72 -17.29
C SER A 39 23.70 44.45 -16.10
N VAL A 40 22.43 44.87 -16.21
CA VAL A 40 21.68 45.41 -15.06
C VAL A 40 20.92 44.30 -14.33
N MET A 41 21.64 43.43 -13.62
CA MET A 41 21.11 42.71 -12.45
C MET A 41 22.20 42.00 -11.63
N PHE A 42 23.35 42.66 -11.41
CA PHE A 42 24.15 42.38 -10.23
C PHE A 42 23.94 43.50 -9.24
N GLU A 43 22.91 43.34 -8.41
CA GLU A 43 22.67 44.17 -7.25
C GLU A 43 23.90 44.06 -6.33
N THR A 44 24.78 45.07 -6.40
CA THR A 44 25.86 45.26 -5.43
C THR A 44 25.23 45.27 -4.04
N ALA A 45 25.50 44.25 -3.24
CA ALA A 45 24.95 44.09 -1.90
C ALA A 45 25.22 45.36 -1.08
N ARG A 46 24.16 46.12 -0.78
CA ARG A 46 24.24 47.27 0.13
C ARG A 46 24.91 46.83 1.45
N PRO A 47 25.77 47.66 2.06
CA PRO A 47 26.38 47.34 3.34
C PRO A 47 25.29 47.04 4.37
N ARG A 48 25.39 45.86 5.01
CA ARG A 48 24.42 45.37 5.99
C ARG A 48 24.41 46.29 7.21
N THR A 49 23.38 47.12 7.35
CA THR A 49 23.07 47.76 8.63
C THR A 49 22.84 46.66 9.68
N PRO A 50 23.51 46.70 10.85
CA PRO A 50 23.33 45.69 11.89
C PRO A 50 21.86 45.58 12.29
N GLU A 51 21.36 44.35 12.48
CA GLU A 51 19.98 44.10 12.88
C GLU A 51 19.68 44.78 14.22
N THR A 52 18.64 45.63 14.28
CA THR A 52 18.06 45.99 15.57
C THR A 52 17.47 44.71 16.20
N PRO A 53 17.94 44.27 17.37
CA PRO A 53 17.43 43.05 17.99
C PRO A 53 15.92 43.15 18.20
N GLN A 54 15.16 42.14 17.76
CA GLN A 54 13.72 42.05 18.02
C GLN A 54 13.42 40.95 19.07
N PRO A 55 13.79 41.13 20.35
CA PRO A 55 13.61 40.11 21.37
C PRO A 55 12.14 39.78 21.63
N TRP A 56 11.27 40.79 21.54
CA TRP A 56 9.84 40.62 21.82
C TRP A 56 9.10 39.81 20.76
N LEU A 57 9.37 40.05 19.47
CA LEU A 57 8.81 39.23 18.38
C LEU A 57 9.22 37.76 18.53
N ARG A 58 10.49 37.50 18.86
CA ARG A 58 11.02 36.14 19.09
C ARG A 58 10.38 35.44 20.29
N ARG A 59 10.13 36.18 21.38
CA ARG A 59 9.43 35.64 22.57
C ARG A 59 7.97 35.37 22.24
N PHE A 60 7.33 36.26 21.50
CA PHE A 60 5.95 36.12 21.08
C PHE A 60 5.74 34.87 20.22
N THR A 61 6.61 34.60 19.24
CA THR A 61 6.48 33.37 18.43
C THR A 61 6.62 32.09 19.25
N LYS A 62 7.45 32.10 20.31
CA LYS A 62 7.57 30.97 21.23
C LYS A 62 6.33 30.82 22.11
N LEU A 63 5.75 31.94 22.55
CA LEU A 63 4.49 31.95 23.30
C LEU A 63 3.38 31.31 22.47
N VAL A 64 3.18 31.73 21.21
CA VAL A 64 2.17 31.13 20.33
C VAL A 64 2.39 29.63 20.16
N ALA A 65 3.63 29.19 19.90
CA ALA A 65 3.95 27.76 19.79
C ALA A 65 3.62 26.96 21.08
N ALA A 66 3.94 27.52 22.25
CA ALA A 66 3.62 26.91 23.53
C ALA A 66 2.10 26.90 23.81
N SER A 67 1.39 27.97 23.48
CA SER A 67 -0.07 28.04 23.60
C SER A 67 -0.77 27.05 22.68
N THR A 68 -0.23 26.78 21.48
CA THR A 68 -0.76 25.73 20.59
C THR A 68 -0.61 24.33 21.21
N LEU A 69 0.49 24.05 21.92
CA LEU A 69 0.65 22.79 22.64
C LEU A 69 -0.37 22.65 23.79
N PHE A 70 -0.63 23.74 24.51
CA PHE A 70 -1.69 23.77 25.53
C PHE A 70 -3.09 23.61 24.93
N LEU A 71 -3.35 24.20 23.75
CA LEU A 71 -4.62 24.02 23.02
C LEU A 71 -4.86 22.55 22.66
N ILE A 72 -3.83 21.81 22.25
CA ILE A 72 -3.93 20.37 21.98
C ILE A 72 -4.29 19.60 23.26
N PHE A 73 -3.68 19.93 24.40
CA PHE A 73 -4.05 19.34 25.68
C PHE A 73 -5.51 19.63 26.05
N ALA A 74 -5.98 20.88 25.89
CA ALA A 74 -7.37 21.25 26.14
C ALA A 74 -8.34 20.48 25.23
N GLY A 75 -8.02 20.32 23.94
CA GLY A 75 -8.83 19.53 23.00
C GLY A 75 -8.83 18.03 23.32
N ALA A 76 -7.68 17.50 23.77
CA ALA A 76 -7.58 16.12 24.24
C ALA A 76 -8.47 15.88 25.48
N MET A 77 -8.57 16.85 26.38
CA MET A 77 -9.48 16.78 27.54
C MET A 77 -10.94 16.68 27.11
N VAL A 78 -11.41 17.50 26.15
CA VAL A 78 -12.80 17.46 25.65
C VAL A 78 -13.19 16.06 25.17
N THR A 79 -12.32 15.44 24.37
CA THR A 79 -12.58 14.09 23.84
C THR A 79 -12.44 13.01 24.92
N SER A 80 -11.51 13.17 25.85
CA SER A 80 -11.27 12.21 26.93
C SER A 80 -12.34 12.25 28.03
N THR A 81 -13.01 13.37 28.25
CA THR A 81 -14.15 13.49 29.18
C THR A 81 -15.49 13.19 28.52
N GLY A 82 -15.51 12.86 27.21
CA GLY A 82 -16.75 12.63 26.45
C GLY A 82 -17.59 13.89 26.26
N SER A 83 -17.00 15.08 26.40
CA SER A 83 -17.71 16.35 26.42
C SER A 83 -17.86 16.99 25.03
N GLY A 84 -17.55 16.29 23.94
CA GLY A 84 -17.56 16.87 22.59
C GLY A 84 -18.93 17.21 21.99
N LEU A 85 -20.02 16.83 22.66
CA LEU A 85 -21.41 17.20 22.34
C LEU A 85 -22.10 17.89 23.52
N ALA A 86 -21.33 18.39 24.49
CA ALA A 86 -21.88 19.12 25.63
C ALA A 86 -22.47 20.48 25.22
N VAL A 87 -22.09 21.00 24.06
CA VAL A 87 -22.61 22.21 23.43
C VAL A 87 -22.87 21.92 21.94
N PRO A 88 -24.11 21.59 21.53
CA PRO A 88 -24.41 21.13 20.18
C PRO A 88 -24.50 22.25 19.12
N ASP A 89 -24.42 23.52 19.50
CA ASP A 89 -24.43 24.67 18.60
C ASP A 89 -23.02 25.26 18.37
N TRP A 90 -22.86 25.92 17.22
CA TRP A 90 -21.64 26.61 16.80
C TRP A 90 -22.03 27.78 15.89
N PRO A 91 -21.41 28.98 16.00
CA PRO A 91 -20.21 29.31 16.78
C PRO A 91 -20.48 29.68 18.24
N LEU A 92 -21.74 29.94 18.62
CA LEU A 92 -22.14 30.26 20.00
C LEU A 92 -22.27 28.98 20.86
N SER A 93 -22.61 29.16 22.13
CA SER A 93 -22.87 28.05 23.06
C SER A 93 -24.20 28.27 23.76
N TYR A 94 -25.22 27.51 23.36
CA TYR A 94 -26.64 27.73 23.65
C TYR A 94 -27.10 29.16 23.33
N GLY A 95 -26.61 29.71 22.20
CA GLY A 95 -26.87 31.11 21.81
C GLY A 95 -26.19 32.16 22.70
N GLN A 96 -25.37 31.77 23.67
CA GLN A 96 -24.64 32.65 24.56
C GLN A 96 -23.14 32.69 24.19
N LEU A 97 -22.50 33.83 24.47
CA LEU A 97 -21.04 33.96 24.36
C LEU A 97 -20.33 33.23 25.52
N MET A 98 -20.95 33.21 26.71
CA MET A 98 -20.40 32.59 27.91
C MET A 98 -21.52 31.85 28.67
N PRO A 99 -21.70 30.54 28.42
CA PRO A 99 -22.68 29.73 29.14
C PRO A 99 -22.20 29.40 30.56
N PRO A 100 -23.08 28.90 31.45
CA PRO A 100 -22.68 28.35 32.74
C PRO A 100 -21.65 27.22 32.58
N MET A 101 -20.47 27.39 33.19
CA MET A 101 -19.32 26.48 33.03
C MET A 101 -19.43 25.24 33.94
N VAL A 102 -20.47 24.43 33.72
CA VAL A 102 -20.77 23.25 34.55
C VAL A 102 -20.61 21.96 33.74
N GLY A 103 -20.01 20.93 34.34
CA GLY A 103 -19.91 19.60 33.74
C GLY A 103 -19.16 19.59 32.41
N GLY A 104 -19.74 18.97 31.38
CA GLY A 104 -19.14 18.87 30.05
C GLY A 104 -18.92 20.22 29.35
N ILE A 105 -19.76 21.22 29.65
CA ILE A 105 -19.66 22.56 29.07
C ILE A 105 -18.34 23.22 29.46
N PHE A 106 -17.86 22.99 30.70
CA PHE A 106 -16.56 23.52 31.16
C PHE A 106 -15.41 23.11 30.22
N TYR A 107 -15.38 21.83 29.82
CA TYR A 107 -14.34 21.32 28.95
C TYR A 107 -14.51 21.80 27.51
N GLU A 108 -15.71 21.67 26.96
CA GLU A 108 -15.96 22.00 25.55
C GLU A 108 -15.86 23.50 25.28
N HIS A 109 -16.59 24.33 26.04
CA HIS A 109 -16.55 25.77 25.89
C HIS A 109 -15.18 26.33 26.32
N GLY A 110 -14.56 25.75 27.35
CA GLY A 110 -13.19 26.12 27.76
C GLY A 110 -12.18 25.89 26.64
N HIS A 111 -12.25 24.77 25.92
CA HIS A 111 -11.43 24.54 24.73
C HIS A 111 -11.70 25.57 23.63
N ARG A 112 -12.97 25.93 23.37
CA ARG A 112 -13.33 26.97 22.38
C ARG A 112 -12.71 28.33 22.73
N MET A 113 -12.71 28.71 24.02
CA MET A 113 -12.07 29.95 24.49
C MET A 113 -10.54 29.93 24.28
N VAL A 114 -9.90 28.81 24.60
CA VAL A 114 -8.45 28.63 24.36
C VAL A 114 -8.16 28.67 22.86
N ALA A 115 -8.98 28.04 22.03
CA ALA A 115 -8.84 28.04 20.57
C ALA A 115 -8.99 29.45 19.99
N ALA A 116 -9.99 30.21 20.42
CA ALA A 116 -10.18 31.61 20.03
C ALA A 116 -8.98 32.49 20.43
N THR A 117 -8.46 32.29 21.64
CA THR A 117 -7.28 33.01 22.13
C THR A 117 -6.04 32.70 21.26
N VAL A 118 -5.77 31.42 20.99
CA VAL A 118 -4.64 31.02 20.13
C VAL A 118 -4.82 31.51 18.68
N GLY A 119 -6.05 31.48 18.16
CA GLY A 119 -6.38 32.05 16.85
C GLY A 119 -6.06 33.55 16.79
N PHE A 120 -6.47 34.31 17.80
CA PHE A 120 -6.16 35.74 17.91
C PHE A 120 -4.65 36.01 18.00
N LEU A 121 -3.93 35.27 18.84
CA LEU A 121 -2.47 35.36 18.95
C LEU A 121 -1.78 35.04 17.62
N THR A 122 -2.32 34.11 16.85
CA THR A 122 -1.80 33.72 15.53
C THR A 122 -1.98 34.85 14.50
N VAL A 123 -3.10 35.57 14.53
CA VAL A 123 -3.32 36.75 13.68
C VAL A 123 -2.34 37.87 14.05
N ILE A 124 -2.17 38.16 15.35
CA ILE A 124 -1.16 39.13 15.80
C ILE A 124 0.23 38.72 15.31
N GLN A 125 0.57 37.44 15.45
CA GLN A 125 1.85 36.90 14.99
C GLN A 125 2.04 37.14 13.49
N ALA A 126 1.05 36.82 12.66
CA ALA A 126 1.13 37.00 11.21
C ALA A 126 1.30 38.47 10.82
N ILE A 127 0.53 39.39 11.43
CA ILE A 127 0.64 40.83 11.18
C ILE A 127 2.02 41.36 11.62
N TRP A 128 2.50 40.94 12.79
CA TRP A 128 3.80 41.37 13.30
C TRP A 128 4.94 40.86 12.42
N LEU A 129 4.90 39.59 12.00
CA LEU A 129 5.85 39.03 11.04
C LEU A 129 5.77 39.74 9.68
N GLN A 130 4.57 40.05 9.17
CA GLN A 130 4.41 40.79 7.92
C GLN A 130 5.08 42.16 7.97
N ARG A 131 4.95 42.87 9.09
CA ARG A 131 5.49 44.24 9.25
C ARG A 131 6.98 44.28 9.58
N ARG A 132 7.50 43.28 10.30
CA ARG A 132 8.85 43.37 10.91
C ARG A 132 9.81 42.28 10.46
N ALA A 133 9.35 41.15 9.91
CA ALA A 133 10.22 40.07 9.48
C ALA A 133 10.80 40.33 8.09
N ARG A 134 12.14 40.42 7.99
CA ARG A 134 12.84 40.55 6.70
C ARG A 134 12.75 39.27 5.86
N LYS A 135 12.82 38.09 6.50
CA LYS A 135 12.80 36.77 5.82
C LYS A 135 11.42 36.50 5.20
N ARG A 136 11.35 36.30 3.88
CA ARG A 136 10.10 36.00 3.14
C ARG A 136 9.38 34.76 3.71
N ILE A 137 10.14 33.73 4.09
CA ILE A 137 9.60 32.48 4.64
C ILE A 137 8.75 32.70 5.91
N LEU A 138 9.16 33.61 6.80
CA LEU A 138 8.41 33.91 8.03
C LEU A 138 7.06 34.57 7.74
N ARG A 139 7.00 35.43 6.71
CA ARG A 139 5.74 36.07 6.28
C ARG A 139 4.76 35.06 5.70
N ILE A 140 5.27 34.16 4.85
CA ILE A 140 4.47 33.07 4.28
C ILE A 140 3.95 32.16 5.39
N LEU A 141 4.83 31.65 6.24
CA LEU A 141 4.44 30.76 7.34
C LEU A 141 3.42 31.41 8.29
N GLY A 142 3.57 32.71 8.60
CA GLY A 142 2.63 33.45 9.42
C GLY A 142 1.20 33.43 8.85
N TRP A 143 1.03 33.77 7.57
CA TRP A 143 -0.30 33.74 6.94
C TRP A 143 -0.81 32.32 6.68
N THR A 144 0.09 31.35 6.41
CA THR A 144 -0.29 29.94 6.34
C THR A 144 -0.82 29.44 7.69
N ALA A 145 -0.24 29.86 8.81
CA ALA A 145 -0.74 29.53 10.14
C ALA A 145 -2.13 30.13 10.40
N VAL A 146 -2.41 31.35 9.91
CA VAL A 146 -3.76 31.94 9.97
C VAL A 146 -4.76 31.12 9.16
N GLY A 147 -4.40 30.74 7.92
CA GLY A 147 -5.26 29.86 7.11
C GLY A 147 -5.52 28.51 7.78
N ALA A 148 -4.49 27.91 8.38
CA ALA A 148 -4.59 26.65 9.10
C ALA A 148 -5.51 26.74 10.33
N VAL A 149 -5.41 27.80 11.15
CA VAL A 149 -6.28 27.95 12.34
C VAL A 149 -7.74 28.24 11.97
N VAL A 150 -8.00 28.96 10.88
CA VAL A 150 -9.36 29.15 10.34
C VAL A 150 -9.95 27.83 9.88
N ALA A 151 -9.18 27.06 9.08
CA ALA A 151 -9.59 25.73 8.65
C ALA A 151 -9.83 24.79 9.85
N GLN A 152 -9.01 24.92 10.91
CA GLN A 152 -9.20 24.20 12.17
C GLN A 152 -10.55 24.54 12.80
N GLY A 153 -10.86 25.84 12.96
CA GLY A 153 -12.11 26.30 13.55
C GLY A 153 -13.35 25.84 12.77
N LEU A 154 -13.30 25.90 11.43
CA LEU A 154 -14.39 25.40 10.58
C LEU A 154 -14.58 23.88 10.72
N LEU A 155 -13.47 23.13 10.68
CA LEU A 155 -13.51 21.67 10.82
C LEU A 155 -13.99 21.25 12.21
N GLY A 156 -13.64 22.02 13.25
CA GLY A 156 -14.12 21.81 14.62
C GLY A 156 -15.60 22.10 14.76
N GLY A 157 -16.11 23.15 14.12
CA GLY A 157 -17.55 23.43 14.04
C GLY A 157 -18.32 22.31 13.33
N LEU A 158 -17.80 21.83 12.18
CA LEU A 158 -18.35 20.68 11.46
C LEU A 158 -18.38 19.41 12.31
N THR A 159 -17.33 19.15 13.09
CA THR A 159 -17.28 18.02 14.02
C THR A 159 -18.43 18.04 15.03
N VAL A 160 -18.83 19.22 15.53
CA VAL A 160 -19.98 19.36 16.45
C VAL A 160 -21.31 19.23 15.69
N LEU A 161 -21.48 19.99 14.60
CA LEU A 161 -22.73 20.05 13.84
C LEU A 161 -23.12 18.70 13.20
N LEU A 162 -22.14 17.88 12.85
CA LEU A 162 -22.35 16.57 12.23
C LEU A 162 -22.30 15.40 13.22
N LEU A 163 -22.30 15.68 14.53
CA LEU A 163 -22.32 14.67 15.59
C LEU A 163 -21.09 13.75 15.62
N LEU A 164 -19.89 14.34 15.63
CA LEU A 164 -18.59 13.66 15.81
C LEU A 164 -18.26 12.56 14.76
N PRO A 165 -18.44 12.77 13.44
CA PRO A 165 -18.12 11.73 12.47
C PRO A 165 -16.61 11.42 12.52
N PRO A 166 -16.20 10.12 12.56
CA PRO A 166 -14.81 9.75 12.79
C PRO A 166 -13.83 10.38 11.79
N ALA A 167 -14.19 10.40 10.50
CA ALA A 167 -13.33 10.95 9.46
C ALA A 167 -13.02 12.44 9.66
N ILE A 168 -14.03 13.26 9.99
CA ILE A 168 -13.87 14.70 10.21
C ILE A 168 -13.07 14.96 11.49
N SER A 169 -13.34 14.19 12.55
CA SER A 169 -12.64 14.33 13.83
C SER A 169 -11.16 13.92 13.74
N ILE A 170 -10.84 12.88 12.97
CA ILE A 170 -9.45 12.48 12.68
C ILE A 170 -8.75 13.55 11.84
N ALA A 171 -9.45 14.12 10.84
CA ALA A 171 -8.90 15.22 10.04
C ALA A 171 -8.64 16.47 10.89
N HIS A 172 -9.52 16.77 11.85
CA HIS A 172 -9.37 17.86 12.82
C HIS A 172 -8.13 17.69 13.68
N ALA A 173 -7.91 16.48 14.22
CA ALA A 173 -6.71 16.14 14.97
C ALA A 173 -5.44 16.24 14.10
N GLY A 174 -5.45 15.71 12.87
CA GLY A 174 -4.31 15.81 11.95
C GLY A 174 -3.94 17.26 11.59
N LEU A 175 -4.95 18.09 11.31
CA LEU A 175 -4.73 19.51 11.01
C LEU A 175 -4.18 20.28 12.22
N ALA A 176 -4.60 19.92 13.45
CA ALA A 176 -4.06 20.52 14.67
C ALA A 176 -2.54 20.25 14.82
N GLU A 177 -2.08 19.05 14.49
CA GLU A 177 -0.65 18.71 14.49
C GLU A 177 0.15 19.45 13.40
N ILE A 178 -0.45 19.66 12.21
CA ILE A 178 0.15 20.51 11.17
C ILE A 178 0.26 21.96 11.67
N PHE A 179 -0.78 22.48 12.31
CA PHE A 179 -0.78 23.82 12.88
C PHE A 179 0.27 23.99 13.98
N LEU A 180 0.48 22.97 14.82
CA LEU A 180 1.60 22.91 15.76
C LEU A 180 2.95 23.00 15.05
N CYS A 181 3.16 22.17 14.01
CA CYS A 181 4.39 22.15 13.23
C CYS A 181 4.69 23.52 12.58
N LEU A 182 3.66 24.21 12.08
CA LEU A 182 3.78 25.56 11.52
C LEU A 182 4.28 26.56 12.59
N ASN A 183 3.65 26.58 13.77
CA ASN A 183 4.03 27.51 14.84
C ASN A 183 5.45 27.23 15.39
N PHE A 184 5.83 25.97 15.55
CA PHE A 184 7.20 25.60 15.92
C PHE A 184 8.22 25.97 14.84
N SER A 185 7.87 25.83 13.55
CA SER A 185 8.73 26.27 12.44
C SER A 185 8.92 27.78 12.43
N ILE A 186 7.85 28.56 12.66
CA ILE A 186 7.92 30.02 12.80
C ILE A 186 8.85 30.40 13.97
N ALA A 187 8.64 29.78 15.15
CA ALA A 187 9.47 30.02 16.32
C ALA A 187 10.95 29.66 16.07
N PHE A 188 11.22 28.56 15.35
CA PHE A 188 12.57 28.16 14.95
C PHE A 188 13.23 29.19 14.03
N PHE A 189 12.60 29.55 12.89
CA PHE A 189 13.19 30.48 11.92
C PHE A 189 13.32 31.93 12.43
N ALA A 190 12.50 32.30 13.42
CA ALA A 190 12.62 33.58 14.11
C ALA A 190 13.71 33.59 15.19
N SER A 191 14.10 32.42 15.72
CA SER A 191 15.00 32.31 16.87
C SER A 191 16.44 32.74 16.58
N ARG A 192 17.16 33.18 17.63
CA ARG A 192 18.63 33.37 17.58
C ARG A 192 19.36 32.08 17.24
N TRP A 193 18.84 30.96 17.74
CA TRP A 193 19.40 29.64 17.50
C TRP A 193 19.50 29.33 16.00
N TYR A 194 18.48 29.65 15.20
CA TYR A 194 18.57 29.49 13.75
C TYR A 194 19.69 30.33 13.13
N ASP A 195 19.87 31.57 13.57
CA ASP A 195 20.92 32.45 13.06
C ASP A 195 22.31 31.86 13.42
N ASP A 196 22.48 31.36 14.64
CA ASP A 196 23.70 30.66 15.08
C ASP A 196 23.97 29.41 14.24
N LEU A 197 22.94 28.60 13.97
CA LEU A 197 23.04 27.39 13.15
C LEU A 197 23.45 27.69 11.71
N THR A 198 22.98 28.80 11.13
CA THR A 198 23.37 29.21 9.77
C THR A 198 24.82 29.67 9.67
N ALA A 199 25.42 30.07 10.79
CA ALA A 199 26.83 30.44 10.88
C ALA A 199 27.76 29.23 11.13
N MET A 200 27.22 28.06 11.50
CA MET A 200 28.01 26.84 11.70
C MET A 200 28.56 26.29 10.39
N GLU A 201 29.74 25.66 10.46
CA GLU A 201 30.31 24.94 9.33
C GLU A 201 29.40 23.78 8.91
N LYS A 202 29.16 23.65 7.60
CA LYS A 202 28.22 22.67 7.06
C LYS A 202 28.81 21.26 7.12
N GLY A 203 28.08 20.32 7.73
CA GLY A 203 28.52 18.94 7.95
C GLY A 203 27.66 17.88 7.25
N ASP A 204 27.98 16.61 7.49
CA ASP A 204 27.19 15.44 7.04
C ASP A 204 26.03 15.18 8.01
N ALA A 205 25.01 16.04 8.07
CA ALA A 205 23.84 15.81 8.92
C ALA A 205 22.90 14.75 8.31
N PRO A 206 22.25 13.87 9.10
CA PRO A 206 21.35 12.83 8.61
C PRO A 206 19.97 13.37 8.21
N ILE A 207 19.90 14.23 7.18
CA ILE A 207 18.67 14.92 6.76
C ILE A 207 17.54 13.94 6.44
N ALA A 208 17.82 12.89 5.65
CA ALA A 208 16.81 11.91 5.25
C ALA A 208 16.22 11.18 6.46
N GLY A 209 17.08 10.69 7.38
CA GLY A 209 16.63 9.97 8.57
C GLY A 209 15.83 10.86 9.53
N THR A 210 16.28 12.09 9.76
CA THR A 210 15.56 13.05 10.62
C THR A 210 14.24 13.50 10.02
N THR A 211 14.17 13.70 8.70
CA THR A 211 12.91 14.02 7.99
C THR A 211 11.94 12.84 8.01
N ALA A 212 12.44 11.61 7.81
CA ALA A 212 11.61 10.40 7.88
C ALA A 212 11.01 10.20 9.28
N LEU A 213 11.76 10.54 10.34
CA LEU A 213 11.25 10.48 11.71
C LEU A 213 10.02 11.39 11.91
N VAL A 214 10.02 12.60 11.36
CA VAL A 214 8.85 13.52 11.44
C VAL A 214 7.61 12.85 10.84
N GLY A 215 7.76 12.29 9.63
CA GLY A 215 6.66 11.59 8.96
C GLY A 215 6.17 10.36 9.74
N LEU A 216 7.10 9.58 10.31
CA LEU A 216 6.78 8.40 11.13
C LEU A 216 6.01 8.77 12.40
N VAL A 217 6.46 9.80 13.13
CA VAL A 217 5.76 10.28 14.34
C VAL A 217 4.39 10.85 14.00
N TYR A 218 4.28 11.61 12.91
CA TYR A 218 2.99 12.15 12.45
C TYR A 218 1.99 11.04 12.09
N ALA A 219 2.43 10.02 11.34
CA ALA A 219 1.61 8.86 11.02
C ALA A 219 1.16 8.11 12.28
N GLN A 220 2.06 7.97 13.27
CA GLN A 220 1.74 7.35 14.55
C GLN A 220 0.69 8.12 15.35
N ILE A 221 0.71 9.46 15.31
CA ILE A 221 -0.32 10.30 15.91
C ILE A 221 -1.66 10.11 15.21
N LEU A 222 -1.68 10.03 13.87
CA LEU A 222 -2.92 9.77 13.12
C LEU A 222 -3.52 8.39 13.44
N ILE A 223 -2.68 7.34 13.59
CA ILE A 223 -3.14 6.03 14.05
C ILE A 223 -3.72 6.14 15.47
N GLY A 224 -3.10 6.93 16.35
CA GLY A 224 -3.63 7.22 17.69
C GLY A 224 -4.97 7.95 17.67
N ALA A 225 -5.14 8.93 16.78
CA ALA A 225 -6.41 9.64 16.57
C ALA A 225 -7.50 8.70 16.03
N LEU A 226 -7.18 7.87 15.04
CA LEU A 226 -8.06 6.83 14.53
C LEU A 226 -8.49 5.86 15.64
N MET A 227 -7.53 5.39 16.46
CA MET A 227 -7.80 4.53 17.62
C MET A 227 -8.78 5.19 18.61
N ARG A 228 -8.60 6.50 18.88
CA ARG A 228 -9.46 7.26 19.79
C ARG A 228 -10.89 7.38 19.25
N HIS A 229 -11.04 7.77 17.98
CA HIS A 229 -12.35 8.03 17.35
C HIS A 229 -13.12 6.76 16.96
N LEU A 230 -12.44 5.61 16.84
CA LEU A 230 -13.07 4.29 16.74
C LEU A 230 -13.32 3.63 18.11
N HIS A 231 -13.09 4.35 19.22
CA HIS A 231 -13.19 3.85 20.59
C HIS A 231 -12.36 2.59 20.88
N ALA A 232 -11.29 2.37 20.11
CA ALA A 232 -10.44 1.19 20.13
C ALA A 232 -9.37 1.19 21.24
N GLY A 233 -9.33 2.23 22.11
CA GLY A 233 -8.27 2.41 23.10
C GLY A 233 -8.13 1.28 24.13
N LEU A 234 -9.21 0.54 24.43
CA LEU A 234 -9.20 -0.62 25.34
C LEU A 234 -9.47 -1.95 24.62
N ALA A 235 -9.42 -1.99 23.28
CA ALA A 235 -9.63 -3.21 22.51
C ALA A 235 -8.62 -4.32 22.85
N ILE A 236 -7.41 -3.92 23.29
CA ILE A 236 -6.45 -4.79 23.98
C ILE A 236 -6.27 -4.22 25.39
N SER A 237 -6.92 -4.83 26.37
CA SER A 237 -7.02 -4.33 27.75
C SER A 237 -5.76 -4.54 28.61
N THR A 238 -4.77 -5.26 28.09
CA THR A 238 -3.49 -5.52 28.77
C THR A 238 -2.33 -4.78 28.08
N PHE A 239 -1.27 -4.46 28.83
CA PHE A 239 -0.04 -3.86 28.31
C PHE A 239 1.18 -4.59 28.91
N PRO A 240 2.15 -5.06 28.09
CA PRO A 240 2.30 -4.89 26.64
C PRO A 240 1.30 -5.69 25.79
N GLY A 241 0.52 -6.58 26.40
CA GLY A 241 -0.48 -7.42 25.71
C GLY A 241 0.12 -8.65 25.02
N PRO A 242 -0.69 -9.45 24.31
CA PRO A 242 -0.20 -10.60 23.55
C PRO A 242 0.68 -10.15 22.37
N ILE A 243 1.70 -10.95 22.05
CA ILE A 243 2.64 -10.68 20.94
C ILE A 243 1.89 -10.58 19.60
N LEU A 244 0.91 -11.45 19.38
CA LEU A 244 0.00 -11.40 18.24
C LEU A 244 -1.44 -11.54 18.75
N PRO A 245 -2.23 -10.46 18.81
CA PRO A 245 -3.63 -10.54 19.19
C PRO A 245 -4.47 -11.18 18.06
N PRO A 246 -5.63 -11.78 18.38
CA PRO A 246 -6.56 -12.27 17.36
C PRO A 246 -7.09 -11.09 16.53
N VAL A 247 -6.72 -11.03 15.25
CA VAL A 247 -7.13 -9.97 14.31
C VAL A 247 -8.56 -10.21 13.78
N ASN A 248 -9.52 -10.28 14.69
CA ASN A 248 -10.91 -10.58 14.40
C ASN A 248 -11.80 -9.33 14.23
N SER A 249 -11.28 -8.14 14.53
CA SER A 249 -12.05 -6.90 14.51
C SER A 249 -11.18 -5.66 14.27
N LEU A 250 -11.75 -4.65 13.62
CA LEU A 250 -11.06 -3.40 13.29
C LEU A 250 -10.49 -2.66 14.53
N PRO A 251 -11.17 -2.60 15.69
CA PRO A 251 -10.60 -1.99 16.89
C PRO A 251 -9.32 -2.68 17.40
N VAL A 252 -9.27 -4.02 17.36
CA VAL A 252 -8.07 -4.77 17.77
C VAL A 252 -6.92 -4.51 16.80
N ILE A 253 -7.19 -4.49 15.49
CA ILE A 253 -6.20 -4.18 14.46
C ILE A 253 -5.60 -2.79 14.66
N VAL A 254 -6.45 -1.77 14.86
CA VAL A 254 -5.98 -0.38 15.05
C VAL A 254 -5.21 -0.22 16.36
N ASN A 255 -5.66 -0.83 17.46
CA ASN A 255 -4.93 -0.81 18.73
C ASN A 255 -3.54 -1.46 18.59
N PHE A 256 -3.48 -2.64 17.96
CA PHE A 256 -2.22 -3.34 17.73
C PHE A 256 -1.29 -2.55 16.80
N ALA A 257 -1.82 -2.00 15.71
CA ALA A 257 -1.06 -1.15 14.78
C ALA A 257 -0.45 0.07 15.49
N HIS A 258 -1.21 0.70 16.41
CA HIS A 258 -0.69 1.80 17.23
C HIS A 258 0.49 1.35 18.10
N ARG A 259 0.45 0.17 18.72
CA ARG A 259 1.57 -0.34 19.55
C ARG A 259 2.82 -0.62 18.71
N VAL A 260 2.64 -1.33 17.59
CA VAL A 260 3.74 -1.65 16.66
C VAL A 260 4.38 -0.38 16.10
N GLY A 261 3.57 0.62 15.72
CA GLY A 261 4.06 1.92 15.28
C GLY A 261 4.81 2.68 16.37
N GLY A 262 4.38 2.58 17.64
CA GLY A 262 5.10 3.11 18.79
C GLY A 262 6.50 2.51 18.96
N ILE A 263 6.63 1.19 18.78
CA ILE A 263 7.93 0.49 18.79
C ILE A 263 8.80 0.97 17.62
N ALA A 264 8.23 1.11 16.42
CA ALA A 264 8.95 1.62 15.25
C ALA A 264 9.49 3.04 15.47
N VAL A 265 8.69 3.94 16.06
CA VAL A 265 9.13 5.28 16.46
C VAL A 265 10.28 5.22 17.46
N ALA A 266 10.16 4.41 18.52
CA ALA A 266 11.20 4.26 19.54
C ALA A 266 12.53 3.76 18.94
N MET A 267 12.50 2.73 18.09
CA MET A 267 13.67 2.22 17.40
C MET A 267 14.30 3.27 16.48
N ALA A 268 13.49 4.04 15.73
CA ALA A 268 13.99 5.11 14.86
C ALA A 268 14.69 6.23 15.66
N VAL A 269 14.11 6.63 16.81
CA VAL A 269 14.72 7.61 17.72
C VAL A 269 16.05 7.11 18.27
N ILE A 270 16.11 5.87 18.74
CA ILE A 270 17.34 5.25 19.26
C ILE A 270 18.41 5.15 18.16
N ALA A 271 18.05 4.70 16.95
CA ALA A 271 18.98 4.58 15.84
C ALA A 271 19.56 5.94 15.42
N LEU A 272 18.73 6.99 15.37
CA LEU A 272 19.18 8.36 15.10
C LEU A 272 20.07 8.89 16.22
N PHE A 273 19.72 8.64 17.49
CA PHE A 273 20.54 9.03 18.63
C PHE A 273 21.93 8.40 18.56
N ILE A 274 22.02 7.09 18.35
CA ILE A 274 23.31 6.37 18.19
C ILE A 274 24.13 6.99 17.05
N ARG A 275 23.51 7.29 15.90
CA ARG A 275 24.19 7.95 14.78
C ARG A 275 24.67 9.36 15.13
N LEU A 276 23.98 10.07 16.01
CA LEU A 276 24.29 11.43 16.43
C LEU A 276 25.27 11.50 17.62
N LEU A 277 25.64 10.37 18.24
CA LEU A 277 26.70 10.30 19.26
C LEU A 277 28.08 10.70 18.73
N ARG A 278 28.29 10.65 17.41
CA ARG A 278 29.52 11.14 16.76
C ARG A 278 29.74 12.64 16.91
N PHE A 279 28.70 13.39 17.27
CA PHE A 279 28.80 14.82 17.55
C PHE A 279 29.02 15.06 19.05
N ASP A 280 29.70 16.15 19.39
CA ASP A 280 29.92 16.54 20.78
C ASP A 280 28.61 16.73 21.55
N SER A 281 28.65 16.58 22.88
CA SER A 281 27.48 16.70 23.75
C SER A 281 26.79 18.07 23.68
N ARG A 282 27.54 19.12 23.32
CA ARG A 282 27.03 20.48 23.11
C ARG A 282 26.48 20.72 21.70
N HIS A 283 26.64 19.76 20.78
CA HIS A 283 26.17 19.92 19.42
C HIS A 283 24.63 19.90 19.37
N PRO A 284 23.97 20.86 18.70
CA PRO A 284 22.51 21.00 18.67
C PRO A 284 21.76 19.73 18.26
N LEU A 285 22.26 18.99 17.27
CA LEU A 285 21.66 17.72 16.83
C LEU A 285 21.67 16.65 17.94
N ARG A 286 22.78 16.55 18.70
CA ARG A 286 22.88 15.57 19.78
C ARG A 286 21.99 15.96 20.95
N GLN A 287 21.92 17.26 21.31
CA GLN A 287 21.03 17.74 22.38
C GLN A 287 19.56 17.43 22.10
N LEU A 288 19.08 17.72 20.87
CA LEU A 288 17.72 17.40 20.46
C LEU A 288 17.45 15.88 20.43
N ALA A 289 18.41 15.09 19.96
CA ALA A 289 18.29 13.63 19.97
C ALA A 289 18.26 13.06 21.40
N THR A 290 19.07 13.60 22.32
CA THR A 290 19.02 13.24 23.74
C THR A 290 17.65 13.56 24.32
N LEU A 291 17.09 14.74 24.01
CA LEU A 291 15.76 15.13 24.49
C LEU A 291 14.67 14.18 23.98
N LEU A 292 14.72 13.78 22.70
CA LEU A 292 13.81 12.77 22.15
C LEU A 292 13.93 11.42 22.87
N VAL A 293 15.15 10.94 23.12
CA VAL A 293 15.38 9.69 23.88
C VAL A 293 14.86 9.78 25.31
N MET A 294 14.84 10.96 25.93
CA MET A 294 14.25 11.16 27.27
C MET A 294 12.72 11.22 27.24
N VAL A 295 12.11 11.80 26.21
CA VAL A 295 10.65 11.97 26.10
C VAL A 295 9.94 10.67 25.69
N VAL A 296 10.54 9.85 24.82
CA VAL A 296 9.90 8.63 24.30
C VAL A 296 9.54 7.62 25.41
N PRO A 297 10.38 7.34 26.42
CA PRO A 297 9.99 6.50 27.56
C PRO A 297 8.77 7.05 28.31
N ALA A 298 8.69 8.37 28.54
CA ALA A 298 7.54 8.99 29.17
C ALA A 298 6.26 8.81 28.32
N GLN A 299 6.37 8.93 26.99
CA GLN A 299 5.26 8.67 26.07
C GLN A 299 4.75 7.22 26.15
N ILE A 300 5.66 6.24 26.21
CA ILE A 300 5.33 4.82 26.34
C ILE A 300 4.66 4.55 27.69
N LEU A 301 5.21 5.10 28.78
CA LEU A 301 4.63 4.96 30.12
C LEU A 301 3.23 5.57 30.20
N LEU A 302 3.02 6.77 29.65
CA LEU A 302 1.69 7.40 29.58
C LEU A 302 0.71 6.56 28.74
N GLY A 303 1.18 5.89 27.69
CA GLY A 303 0.38 4.94 26.90
C GLY A 303 -0.04 3.72 27.73
N ALA A 304 0.90 3.14 28.50
CA ALA A 304 0.62 2.03 29.41
C ALA A 304 -0.38 2.44 30.50
N TYR A 305 -0.17 3.59 31.15
CA TYR A 305 -1.08 4.13 32.16
C TYR A 305 -2.45 4.48 31.59
N THR A 306 -2.55 4.89 30.33
CA THR A 306 -3.85 5.09 29.67
C THR A 306 -4.65 3.78 29.62
N VAL A 307 -4.00 2.64 29.38
CA VAL A 307 -4.66 1.33 29.42
C VAL A 307 -4.97 0.91 30.85
N TRP A 308 -3.99 0.95 31.76
CA TRP A 308 -4.15 0.50 33.15
C TRP A 308 -5.18 1.30 33.94
N SER A 309 -5.31 2.60 33.65
CA SER A 309 -6.28 3.48 34.31
C SER A 309 -7.67 3.45 33.69
N GLY A 310 -7.92 2.61 32.68
CA GLY A 310 -9.21 2.58 31.98
C GLY A 310 -9.51 3.84 31.19
N LYS A 311 -8.47 4.49 30.61
CA LYS A 311 -8.52 5.78 29.91
C LYS A 311 -8.87 6.97 30.80
N GLN A 312 -8.21 7.09 31.96
CA GLN A 312 -8.39 8.27 32.82
C GLN A 312 -8.10 9.56 32.01
N PRO A 313 -8.98 10.59 32.05
CA PRO A 313 -8.93 11.66 31.07
C PRO A 313 -7.65 12.49 31.05
N VAL A 314 -7.08 12.78 32.21
CA VAL A 314 -5.84 13.58 32.34
C VAL A 314 -4.65 12.79 31.82
N ILE A 315 -4.48 11.52 32.20
CA ILE A 315 -3.40 10.65 31.71
C ILE A 315 -3.47 10.51 30.19
N THR A 316 -4.68 10.27 29.68
CA THR A 316 -4.92 10.10 28.24
C THR A 316 -4.65 11.39 27.47
N SER A 317 -4.89 12.55 28.09
CA SER A 317 -4.58 13.87 27.51
C SER A 317 -3.08 14.20 27.59
N LEU A 318 -2.41 13.82 28.67
CA LEU A 318 -0.96 13.90 28.82
C LEU A 318 -0.24 13.05 27.76
N HIS A 319 -0.77 11.86 27.45
CA HIS A 319 -0.26 11.02 26.36
C HIS A 319 -0.38 11.71 24.99
N VAL A 320 -1.48 12.41 24.70
CA VAL A 320 -1.65 13.14 23.43
C VAL A 320 -0.67 14.30 23.33
N VAL A 321 -0.61 15.18 24.33
CA VAL A 321 0.25 16.37 24.28
C VAL A 321 1.73 15.99 24.28
N THR A 322 2.12 14.90 24.95
CA THR A 322 3.50 14.40 24.92
C THR A 322 3.84 13.78 23.54
N GLY A 323 2.87 13.17 22.86
CA GLY A 323 2.98 12.77 21.45
C GLY A 323 3.21 13.96 20.53
N ALA A 324 2.39 15.00 20.67
CA ALA A 324 2.52 16.26 19.93
C ALA A 324 3.87 16.96 20.20
N PHE A 325 4.35 16.93 21.46
CA PHE A 325 5.67 17.44 21.81
C PHE A 325 6.81 16.62 21.18
N THR A 326 6.65 15.30 21.11
CA THR A 326 7.59 14.41 20.39
C THR A 326 7.66 14.76 18.90
N LEU A 327 6.52 15.04 18.27
CA LEU A 327 6.46 15.53 16.89
C LEU A 327 7.20 16.87 16.74
N ALA A 328 6.94 17.84 17.61
CA ALA A 328 7.60 19.14 17.59
C ALA A 328 9.14 19.02 17.74
N LEU A 329 9.62 18.16 18.65
CA LEU A 329 11.05 17.90 18.80
C LEU A 329 11.67 17.22 17.58
N SER A 330 10.97 16.24 16.99
CA SER A 330 11.43 15.58 15.75
C SER A 330 11.54 16.58 14.60
N LEU A 331 10.60 17.53 14.50
CA LEU A 331 10.62 18.60 13.51
C LEU A 331 11.80 19.55 13.74
N LEU A 332 12.03 19.99 14.98
CA LEU A 332 13.20 20.82 15.31
C LEU A 332 14.51 20.12 14.97
N LEU A 333 14.61 18.80 15.20
CA LEU A 333 15.77 18.00 14.82
C LEU A 333 15.95 17.98 13.30
N ALA A 334 14.89 17.76 12.53
CA ALA A 334 14.93 17.76 11.07
C ALA A 334 15.28 19.12 10.48
N LEU A 335 14.70 20.21 11.02
CA LEU A 335 15.01 21.58 10.61
C LEU A 335 16.48 21.91 10.92
N THR A 336 16.97 21.56 12.11
CA THR A 336 18.38 21.74 12.51
C THR A 336 19.32 20.94 11.61
N ALA A 337 18.98 19.69 11.29
CA ALA A 337 19.78 18.86 10.38
C ALA A 337 19.84 19.45 8.97
N ARG A 338 18.72 20.02 8.49
CA ARG A 338 18.64 20.67 7.18
C ARG A 338 19.38 22.00 7.11
N THR A 339 19.46 22.74 8.22
CA THR A 339 20.20 24.01 8.26
C THR A 339 21.72 23.80 8.29
N ILE A 340 22.19 22.80 9.05
CA ILE A 340 23.63 22.51 9.21
C ILE A 340 24.15 21.55 8.12
N GLY A 341 23.29 20.71 7.54
CA GLY A 341 23.70 19.69 6.58
C GLY A 341 23.74 20.19 5.14
N TRP A 342 24.93 20.36 4.56
CA TRP A 342 25.08 20.44 3.09
C TRP A 342 26.42 19.85 2.60
N ARG A 343 26.48 18.51 2.60
CA ARG A 343 27.24 17.70 1.64
C ARG A 343 26.33 16.56 1.16
N SER A 344 25.79 16.70 -0.06
CA SER A 344 25.00 15.77 -0.92
C SER A 344 24.29 14.54 -0.30
N SER A 345 23.04 14.70 0.19
CA SER A 345 22.13 13.57 0.47
C SER A 345 21.51 12.94 -0.80
N SER A 346 21.57 13.61 -1.96
CA SER A 346 21.01 13.08 -3.22
C SER A 346 21.81 11.89 -3.76
N HIS A 347 23.13 11.84 -3.50
CA HIS A 347 23.97 10.73 -3.95
C HIS A 347 23.72 9.47 -3.12
N GLN A 348 23.58 9.58 -1.79
CA GLN A 348 23.30 8.42 -0.92
C GLN A 348 22.00 7.69 -1.27
N ILE A 349 20.90 8.42 -1.53
CA ILE A 349 19.63 7.78 -1.91
C ILE A 349 19.77 7.01 -3.23
N LYS A 350 20.45 7.61 -4.22
CA LYS A 350 20.74 6.94 -5.50
C LYS A 350 21.59 5.69 -5.29
N ASP A 351 22.55 5.74 -4.36
CA ASP A 351 23.42 4.60 -4.06
C ASP A 351 22.63 3.45 -3.39
N TYR A 352 21.74 3.74 -2.44
CA TYR A 352 20.87 2.71 -1.84
C TYR A 352 19.82 2.17 -2.83
N LEU A 353 19.24 3.01 -3.69
CA LEU A 353 18.34 2.55 -4.76
C LEU A 353 19.07 1.66 -5.78
N ALA A 354 20.33 1.98 -6.09
CA ALA A 354 21.19 1.14 -6.92
C ALA A 354 21.55 -0.18 -6.22
N LEU A 355 21.78 -0.16 -4.91
CA LEU A 355 22.03 -1.35 -4.10
C LEU A 355 20.81 -2.29 -4.08
N SER A 356 19.60 -1.75 -3.97
CA SER A 356 18.34 -2.50 -4.03
C SER A 356 17.95 -3.00 -5.43
N LYS A 357 18.62 -2.53 -6.49
CA LYS A 357 18.28 -2.80 -7.89
C LYS A 357 16.79 -2.53 -8.20
N ALA A 358 16.33 -1.30 -7.95
CA ALA A 358 14.92 -0.90 -8.10
C ALA A 358 14.27 -1.32 -9.44
N ARG A 359 15.02 -1.30 -10.55
CA ARG A 359 14.52 -1.76 -11.87
C ARG A 359 14.21 -3.26 -11.91
N ILE A 360 15.03 -4.09 -11.27
CA ILE A 360 14.79 -5.54 -11.17
C ILE A 360 13.61 -5.79 -10.24
N VAL A 361 13.56 -5.08 -9.11
CA VAL A 361 12.43 -5.17 -8.18
C VAL A 361 11.12 -4.82 -8.88
N ALA A 362 11.07 -3.77 -9.71
CA ALA A 362 9.87 -3.44 -10.48
C ALA A 362 9.38 -4.60 -11.37
N MET A 363 10.31 -5.32 -12.03
CA MET A 363 9.95 -6.50 -12.83
C MET A 363 9.42 -7.65 -11.96
N VAL A 364 10.03 -7.88 -10.80
CA VAL A 364 9.53 -8.86 -9.80
C VAL A 364 8.10 -8.51 -9.40
N LEU A 365 7.81 -7.24 -9.13
CA LEU A 365 6.47 -6.77 -8.77
C LEU A 365 5.45 -7.00 -9.88
N VAL A 366 5.81 -6.80 -11.15
CA VAL A 366 4.93 -7.12 -12.28
C VAL A 366 4.58 -8.61 -12.30
N THR A 367 5.55 -9.50 -12.13
CA THR A 367 5.29 -10.94 -12.11
C THR A 367 4.46 -11.37 -10.91
N THR A 368 4.67 -10.76 -9.74
CA THR A 368 3.84 -10.98 -8.54
C THR A 368 2.41 -10.47 -8.74
N ALA A 369 2.22 -9.29 -9.34
CA ALA A 369 0.89 -8.77 -9.66
C ALA A 369 0.15 -9.69 -10.63
N ALA A 370 0.83 -10.16 -11.69
CA ALA A 370 0.24 -11.09 -12.65
C ALA A 370 -0.17 -12.41 -11.97
N GLY A 371 0.67 -12.96 -11.09
CA GLY A 371 0.33 -14.15 -10.32
C GLY A 371 -0.82 -13.96 -9.34
N TYR A 372 -0.93 -12.78 -8.73
CA TYR A 372 -2.05 -12.40 -7.87
C TYR A 372 -3.35 -12.34 -8.67
N LEU A 373 -3.36 -11.61 -9.78
CA LEU A 373 -4.53 -11.48 -10.65
C LEU A 373 -4.97 -12.82 -11.22
N PHE A 374 -4.00 -13.70 -11.53
CA PHE A 374 -4.31 -15.04 -12.02
C PHE A 374 -5.04 -15.90 -10.99
N GLY A 375 -4.72 -15.75 -9.69
CA GLY A 375 -5.36 -16.49 -8.61
C GLY A 375 -6.53 -15.78 -7.94
N ALA A 376 -6.80 -14.52 -8.29
CA ALA A 376 -7.81 -13.72 -7.62
C ALA A 376 -9.23 -14.08 -8.09
N ALA A 377 -10.06 -14.52 -7.14
CA ALA A 377 -11.51 -14.59 -7.28
C ALA A 377 -12.14 -13.19 -7.45
N HIS A 378 -11.68 -12.26 -6.62
CA HIS A 378 -12.00 -10.84 -6.62
C HIS A 378 -10.71 -10.02 -6.43
N ILE A 379 -10.61 -8.85 -7.06
CA ILE A 379 -9.43 -8.00 -6.92
C ILE A 379 -9.51 -7.20 -5.61
N ASN A 380 -8.97 -7.76 -4.54
CA ASN A 380 -8.72 -6.99 -3.32
C ASN A 380 -7.48 -6.08 -3.51
N VAL A 381 -7.73 -4.81 -3.85
CA VAL A 381 -6.67 -3.82 -4.14
C VAL A 381 -5.76 -3.58 -2.93
N VAL A 382 -6.31 -3.59 -1.71
CA VAL A 382 -5.53 -3.39 -0.48
C VAL A 382 -4.57 -4.55 -0.25
N LEU A 383 -5.06 -5.78 -0.41
CA LEU A 383 -4.23 -6.98 -0.30
C LEU A 383 -3.14 -6.99 -1.37
N LEU A 384 -3.47 -6.69 -2.64
CA LEU A 384 -2.51 -6.57 -3.72
C LEU A 384 -1.40 -5.55 -3.41
N ILE A 385 -1.76 -4.34 -2.96
CA ILE A 385 -0.78 -3.31 -2.57
C ILE A 385 0.14 -3.83 -1.46
N ASN A 386 -0.42 -4.48 -0.43
CA ASN A 386 0.36 -5.06 0.66
C ASN A 386 1.32 -6.17 0.17
N THR A 387 0.85 -7.05 -0.70
CA THR A 387 1.67 -8.09 -1.35
C THR A 387 2.83 -7.48 -2.12
N LEU A 388 2.58 -6.41 -2.88
CA LEU A 388 3.60 -5.73 -3.66
C LEU A 388 4.62 -5.01 -2.76
N ILE A 389 4.19 -4.33 -1.70
CA ILE A 389 5.10 -3.67 -0.75
C ILE A 389 6.02 -4.70 -0.07
N GLY A 390 5.44 -5.77 0.49
CA GLY A 390 6.21 -6.81 1.17
C GLY A 390 7.18 -7.52 0.22
N THR A 391 6.73 -7.86 -0.99
CA THR A 391 7.58 -8.46 -2.03
C THR A 391 8.70 -7.50 -2.46
N ALA A 392 8.42 -6.20 -2.60
CA ALA A 392 9.43 -5.20 -2.95
C ALA A 392 10.55 -5.14 -1.91
N LEU A 393 10.20 -5.16 -0.63
CA LEU A 393 11.15 -5.12 0.48
C LEU A 393 12.04 -6.37 0.52
N VAL A 394 11.44 -7.57 0.41
CA VAL A 394 12.19 -8.84 0.36
C VAL A 394 13.09 -8.89 -0.87
N ALA A 395 12.59 -8.50 -2.05
CA ALA A 395 13.36 -8.50 -3.28
C ALA A 395 14.50 -7.46 -3.24
N ALA A 396 14.26 -6.26 -2.72
CA ALA A 396 15.28 -5.22 -2.54
C ALA A 396 16.38 -5.68 -1.58
N GLY A 397 16.00 -6.29 -0.46
CA GLY A 397 16.91 -6.86 0.53
C GLY A 397 17.76 -7.98 -0.03
N THR A 398 17.14 -8.93 -0.74
CA THR A 398 17.82 -10.04 -1.41
C THR A 398 18.83 -9.53 -2.46
N ASN A 399 18.45 -8.54 -3.27
CA ASN A 399 19.36 -7.94 -4.26
C ASN A 399 20.55 -7.22 -3.59
N ALA A 400 20.31 -6.50 -2.50
CA ALA A 400 21.34 -5.81 -1.74
C ALA A 400 22.29 -6.79 -1.04
N LEU A 401 21.77 -7.86 -0.44
CA LEU A 401 22.57 -8.95 0.14
C LEU A 401 23.40 -9.66 -0.94
N ASN A 402 22.84 -9.91 -2.12
CA ASN A 402 23.59 -10.51 -3.22
C ASN A 402 24.77 -9.61 -3.63
N GLN A 403 24.57 -8.29 -3.75
CA GLN A 403 25.67 -7.36 -4.03
C GLN A 403 26.70 -7.32 -2.90
N TYR A 404 26.27 -7.45 -1.64
CA TYR A 404 27.19 -7.55 -0.49
C TYR A 404 28.09 -8.79 -0.55
N VAL A 405 27.52 -9.95 -0.91
CA VAL A 405 28.25 -11.22 -1.04
C VAL A 405 29.19 -11.18 -2.26
N GLU A 406 28.74 -10.63 -3.39
CA GLU A 406 29.49 -10.60 -4.66
C GLU A 406 30.43 -9.40 -4.82
N ARG A 407 30.56 -8.50 -3.82
CA ARG A 407 31.27 -7.21 -3.96
C ARG A 407 32.69 -7.32 -4.55
N ASP A 408 33.46 -8.32 -4.17
CA ASP A 408 34.85 -8.48 -4.61
C ASP A 408 34.92 -9.06 -6.05
N LEU A 409 33.91 -9.81 -6.46
CA LEU A 409 33.75 -10.34 -7.81
C LEU A 409 33.22 -9.26 -8.75
N ASP A 410 32.28 -8.45 -8.27
CA ASP A 410 31.74 -7.31 -9.01
C ASP A 410 32.84 -6.29 -9.35
N ALA A 411 33.84 -6.09 -8.49
CA ALA A 411 34.99 -5.24 -8.77
C ALA A 411 35.81 -5.70 -10.01
N LYS A 412 35.73 -6.97 -10.40
CA LYS A 412 36.48 -7.56 -11.53
C LYS A 412 35.76 -7.46 -12.87
N MET A 413 34.46 -7.11 -12.88
CA MET A 413 33.66 -7.00 -14.10
C MET A 413 33.49 -5.54 -14.49
N GLN A 414 33.73 -5.19 -15.76
CA GLN A 414 33.66 -3.81 -16.26
C GLN A 414 32.28 -3.19 -16.03
N ARG A 415 31.21 -3.98 -16.17
CA ARG A 415 29.83 -3.52 -15.98
C ARG A 415 29.49 -3.19 -14.52
N THR A 416 30.13 -3.85 -13.56
CA THR A 416 29.70 -3.81 -12.15
C THR A 416 30.73 -3.23 -11.20
N SER A 417 31.94 -2.91 -11.67
CA SER A 417 32.99 -2.22 -10.93
C SER A 417 32.57 -0.86 -10.38
N HIS A 418 31.62 -0.17 -11.02
CA HIS A 418 31.09 1.11 -10.57
C HIS A 418 29.87 1.00 -9.63
N ARG A 419 29.50 -0.21 -9.18
CA ARG A 419 28.39 -0.38 -8.21
C ARG A 419 28.76 0.24 -6.85
N PRO A 420 27.77 0.62 -6.01
CA PRO A 420 28.02 1.35 -4.77
C PRO A 420 28.99 0.68 -3.78
N LEU A 421 29.04 -0.65 -3.76
CA LEU A 421 29.92 -1.42 -2.87
C LEU A 421 31.37 -1.56 -3.42
N PRO A 422 31.59 -2.07 -4.65
CA PRO A 422 32.93 -2.09 -5.25
C PRO A 422 33.60 -0.71 -5.35
N ASP A 423 32.81 0.33 -5.62
CA ASP A 423 33.25 1.72 -5.80
C ASP A 423 33.48 2.45 -4.45
N GLY A 424 33.23 1.79 -3.31
CA GLY A 424 33.44 2.33 -1.98
C GLY A 424 32.45 3.42 -1.54
N ARG A 425 31.43 3.73 -2.34
CA ARG A 425 30.39 4.74 -2.02
C ARG A 425 29.52 4.35 -0.83
N ILE A 426 29.31 3.04 -0.60
CA ILE A 426 28.64 2.50 0.58
C ILE A 426 29.58 1.52 1.28
N THR A 427 29.71 1.64 2.60
CA THR A 427 30.53 0.70 3.38
C THR A 427 29.86 -0.68 3.48
N PRO A 428 30.62 -1.79 3.48
CA PRO A 428 30.05 -3.14 3.57
C PRO A 428 29.14 -3.33 4.80
N ARG A 429 29.52 -2.77 5.95
CA ARG A 429 28.70 -2.82 7.18
C ARG A 429 27.36 -2.11 7.01
N ALA A 430 27.35 -0.93 6.40
CA ALA A 430 26.11 -0.18 6.16
C ALA A 430 25.20 -0.89 5.16
N ALA A 431 25.77 -1.50 4.11
CA ALA A 431 25.01 -2.29 3.15
C ALA A 431 24.40 -3.54 3.78
N LEU A 432 25.17 -4.28 4.61
CA LEU A 432 24.68 -5.46 5.32
C LEU A 432 23.53 -5.11 6.27
N LEU A 433 23.71 -4.09 7.11
CA LEU A 433 22.67 -3.66 8.05
C LEU A 433 21.39 -3.26 7.29
N PHE A 434 21.52 -2.41 6.27
CA PHE A 434 20.38 -2.02 5.44
C PHE A 434 19.67 -3.22 4.82
N ALA A 435 20.43 -4.11 4.16
CA ALA A 435 19.87 -5.23 3.42
C ALA A 435 19.21 -6.27 4.33
N SER A 436 19.82 -6.59 5.48
CA SER A 436 19.24 -7.48 6.48
C SER A 436 17.98 -6.86 7.12
N THR A 437 18.00 -5.58 7.48
CA THR A 437 16.85 -4.91 8.08
C THR A 437 15.65 -4.88 7.13
N ILE A 438 15.82 -4.46 5.88
CA ILE A 438 14.69 -4.40 4.93
C ILE A 438 14.18 -5.80 4.57
N SER A 439 15.05 -6.81 4.56
CA SER A 439 14.65 -8.20 4.35
C SER A 439 13.76 -8.71 5.47
N ILE A 440 14.16 -8.50 6.73
CA ILE A 440 13.40 -8.92 7.91
C ILE A 440 12.06 -8.19 7.95
N ILE A 441 12.07 -6.86 7.74
CA ILE A 441 10.85 -6.05 7.70
C ILE A 441 9.93 -6.54 6.58
N GLY A 442 10.45 -6.78 5.38
CA GLY A 442 9.65 -7.27 4.25
C GLY A 442 8.98 -8.61 4.50
N THR A 443 9.72 -9.57 5.07
CA THR A 443 9.17 -10.89 5.41
C THR A 443 8.12 -10.81 6.51
N LEU A 444 8.36 -10.04 7.58
CA LEU A 444 7.38 -9.83 8.64
C LEU A 444 6.14 -9.08 8.14
N TYR A 445 6.33 -8.11 7.23
CA TYR A 445 5.25 -7.38 6.60
C TYR A 445 4.32 -8.31 5.82
N LEU A 446 4.89 -9.22 5.00
CA LEU A 446 4.10 -10.23 4.29
C LEU A 446 3.33 -11.13 5.27
N ALA A 447 3.95 -11.53 6.39
CA ALA A 447 3.31 -12.41 7.36
C ALA A 447 2.11 -11.74 8.06
N ILE A 448 2.23 -10.43 8.36
CA ILE A 448 1.21 -9.66 9.10
C ILE A 448 0.08 -9.17 8.19
N PHE A 449 0.41 -8.65 7.01
CA PHE A 449 -0.55 -7.94 6.14
C PHE A 449 -1.01 -8.75 4.92
N VAL A 450 -0.44 -9.93 4.67
CA VAL A 450 -0.80 -10.78 3.53
C VAL A 450 -1.19 -12.17 4.04
N ASN A 451 -0.21 -13.05 4.28
CA ASN A 451 -0.37 -14.32 4.97
C ASN A 451 1.00 -14.98 5.20
N LEU A 452 1.03 -15.97 6.10
CA LEU A 452 2.25 -16.71 6.46
C LEU A 452 2.85 -17.48 5.28
N LEU A 453 2.02 -18.07 4.40
CA LEU A 453 2.48 -18.88 3.26
C LEU A 453 3.31 -18.04 2.28
N THR A 454 2.80 -16.88 1.87
CA THR A 454 3.49 -15.94 0.99
C THR A 454 4.77 -15.41 1.66
N ALA A 455 4.76 -15.16 2.97
CA ALA A 455 5.94 -14.74 3.71
C ALA A 455 7.03 -15.84 3.72
N LEU A 456 6.66 -17.10 3.94
CA LEU A 456 7.57 -18.24 3.89
C LEU A 456 8.18 -18.42 2.51
N LEU A 457 7.39 -18.28 1.44
CA LEU A 457 7.90 -18.29 0.07
C LEU A 457 8.92 -17.18 -0.17
N GLY A 458 8.66 -15.96 0.32
CA GLY A 458 9.61 -14.85 0.27
C GLY A 458 10.90 -15.14 1.04
N ALA A 459 10.79 -15.70 2.25
CA ALA A 459 11.93 -16.09 3.08
C ALA A 459 12.78 -17.20 2.42
N ILE A 460 12.13 -18.25 1.90
CA ILE A 460 12.79 -19.33 1.17
C ILE A 460 13.49 -18.78 -0.06
N THR A 461 12.84 -17.87 -0.81
CA THR A 461 13.45 -17.20 -1.96
C THR A 461 14.73 -16.47 -1.56
N LEU A 462 14.69 -15.68 -0.48
CA LEU A 462 15.86 -14.97 0.03
C LEU A 462 16.98 -15.93 0.42
N VAL A 463 16.68 -16.94 1.24
CA VAL A 463 17.68 -17.89 1.76
C VAL A 463 18.30 -18.68 0.61
N THR A 464 17.48 -19.26 -0.27
CA THR A 464 17.97 -20.05 -1.41
C THR A 464 18.75 -19.18 -2.40
N TYR A 465 18.36 -17.93 -2.63
CA TYR A 465 19.11 -17.02 -3.49
C TYR A 465 20.51 -16.73 -2.93
N ILE A 466 20.60 -16.35 -1.65
CA ILE A 466 21.86 -15.90 -1.03
C ILE A 466 22.79 -17.05 -0.65
N PHE A 467 22.27 -18.13 -0.07
CA PHE A 467 23.09 -19.19 0.50
C PHE A 467 23.28 -20.39 -0.43
N ILE A 468 22.44 -20.55 -1.45
CA ILE A 468 22.56 -21.66 -2.43
C ILE A 468 22.99 -21.12 -3.78
N TYR A 469 22.18 -20.26 -4.41
CA TYR A 469 22.45 -19.79 -5.77
C TYR A 469 23.73 -18.96 -5.88
N THR A 470 23.89 -17.91 -5.06
CA THR A 470 25.04 -16.99 -5.15
C THR A 470 26.39 -17.72 -5.03
N PRO A 471 26.62 -18.63 -4.05
CA PRO A 471 27.86 -19.42 -3.99
C PRO A 471 28.01 -20.39 -5.18
N LEU A 472 26.91 -21.03 -5.60
CA LEU A 472 26.93 -22.04 -6.65
C LEU A 472 27.40 -21.48 -7.99
N LYS A 473 27.20 -20.18 -8.26
CA LYS A 473 27.72 -19.49 -9.45
C LYS A 473 29.23 -19.66 -9.65
N ARG A 474 30.00 -19.93 -8.59
CA ARG A 474 31.46 -20.18 -8.69
C ARG A 474 31.81 -21.66 -8.80
N ILE A 475 30.91 -22.55 -8.45
CA ILE A 475 31.20 -23.97 -8.27
C ILE A 475 30.76 -24.76 -9.50
N SER A 476 29.52 -24.55 -9.95
CA SER A 476 28.87 -25.41 -10.94
C SER A 476 28.09 -24.63 -12.01
N PRO A 477 28.10 -25.09 -13.28
CA PRO A 477 27.20 -24.60 -14.33
C PRO A 477 25.71 -24.76 -14.00
N SER A 478 25.37 -25.70 -13.11
CA SER A 478 23.99 -25.90 -12.63
C SER A 478 23.44 -24.71 -11.84
N CYS A 479 24.28 -23.73 -11.48
CA CYS A 479 23.85 -22.47 -10.86
C CYS A 479 22.73 -21.77 -11.62
N THR A 480 22.71 -21.87 -12.96
CA THR A 480 21.69 -21.21 -13.78
C THR A 480 20.30 -21.81 -13.54
N VAL A 481 20.19 -23.15 -13.53
CA VAL A 481 18.92 -23.85 -13.34
C VAL A 481 18.46 -23.78 -11.88
N ILE A 482 19.38 -23.91 -10.93
CA ILE A 482 19.05 -23.81 -9.50
C ILE A 482 18.67 -22.36 -9.15
N GLY A 483 19.35 -21.37 -9.73
CA GLY A 483 19.03 -19.94 -9.57
C GLY A 483 17.70 -19.53 -10.19
N ALA A 484 17.20 -20.28 -11.16
CA ALA A 484 15.90 -20.05 -11.77
C ALA A 484 14.75 -20.31 -10.78
N ILE A 485 14.94 -21.18 -9.78
CA ILE A 485 13.91 -21.47 -8.77
C ILE A 485 13.49 -20.21 -8.01
N PRO A 486 14.37 -19.50 -7.27
CA PRO A 486 13.98 -18.30 -6.55
C PRO A 486 13.53 -17.16 -7.49
N GLY A 487 14.02 -17.13 -8.73
CA GLY A 487 13.55 -16.16 -9.73
C GLY A 487 12.10 -16.36 -10.19
N ALA A 488 11.56 -17.58 -10.04
CA ALA A 488 10.22 -17.95 -10.46
C ALA A 488 9.18 -17.97 -9.34
N VAL A 489 9.61 -17.81 -8.07
CA VAL A 489 8.70 -17.72 -6.91
C VAL A 489 7.82 -16.47 -6.88
N PRO A 490 8.21 -15.28 -7.38
CA PRO A 490 7.38 -14.07 -7.30
C PRO A 490 5.93 -14.20 -7.81
N PRO A 491 5.62 -14.80 -8.98
CA PRO A 491 4.23 -15.05 -9.38
C PRO A 491 3.51 -16.04 -8.46
N LEU A 492 4.21 -17.05 -7.92
CA LEU A 492 3.64 -17.97 -6.93
C LEU A 492 3.32 -17.26 -5.60
N MET A 493 4.15 -16.29 -5.20
CA MET A 493 3.84 -15.40 -4.07
C MET A 493 2.58 -14.58 -4.33
N GLY A 494 2.41 -14.07 -5.55
CA GLY A 494 1.18 -13.40 -5.97
C GLY A 494 -0.04 -14.31 -5.85
N TRP A 495 0.05 -15.52 -6.41
CA TRP A 495 -1.02 -16.51 -6.36
C TRP A 495 -1.42 -16.88 -4.92
N THR A 496 -0.42 -17.19 -4.08
CA THR A 496 -0.66 -17.55 -2.67
C THR A 496 -1.17 -16.38 -1.84
N ALA A 497 -0.85 -15.13 -2.23
CA ALA A 497 -1.44 -13.97 -1.60
C ALA A 497 -2.94 -13.87 -1.89
N ALA A 498 -3.37 -14.15 -3.13
CA ALA A 498 -4.78 -14.12 -3.51
C ALA A 498 -5.58 -15.32 -2.99
N THR A 499 -5.00 -16.52 -3.03
CA THR A 499 -5.73 -17.78 -2.76
C THR A 499 -5.47 -18.41 -1.40
N GLY A 500 -4.36 -18.04 -0.75
CA GLY A 500 -3.90 -18.71 0.47
C GLY A 500 -3.39 -20.15 0.26
N ALA A 501 -3.26 -20.65 -0.97
CA ALA A 501 -2.96 -22.06 -1.24
C ALA A 501 -1.95 -22.28 -2.39
N LEU A 502 -1.20 -23.39 -2.31
CA LEU A 502 -0.31 -23.89 -3.37
C LEU A 502 -1.07 -24.84 -4.30
N SER A 503 -1.87 -24.30 -5.20
CA SER A 503 -2.64 -25.08 -6.17
C SER A 503 -2.02 -25.03 -7.58
N LEU A 504 -2.62 -25.78 -8.51
CA LEU A 504 -2.09 -25.96 -9.87
C LEU A 504 -1.84 -24.64 -10.60
N GLY A 505 -2.72 -23.64 -10.46
CA GLY A 505 -2.55 -22.33 -11.10
C GLY A 505 -1.29 -21.60 -10.63
N GLY A 506 -1.00 -21.61 -9.33
CA GLY A 506 0.24 -21.05 -8.80
C GLY A 506 1.48 -21.71 -9.38
N TRP A 507 1.46 -23.05 -9.50
CA TRP A 507 2.55 -23.81 -10.11
C TRP A 507 2.68 -23.58 -11.61
N ILE A 508 1.59 -23.32 -12.33
CA ILE A 508 1.63 -22.90 -13.75
C ILE A 508 2.33 -21.55 -13.88
N ALA A 509 1.96 -20.56 -13.06
CA ALA A 509 2.57 -19.23 -13.10
C ALA A 509 4.07 -19.29 -12.73
N PHE A 510 4.43 -20.11 -11.73
CA PHE A 510 5.82 -20.44 -11.41
C PHE A 510 6.54 -21.06 -12.61
N ALA A 511 5.98 -22.11 -13.22
CA ALA A 511 6.60 -22.86 -14.30
C ALA A 511 6.84 -21.99 -15.56
N ILE A 512 5.92 -21.07 -15.86
CA ILE A 512 6.08 -20.11 -16.97
C ILE A 512 7.33 -19.25 -16.77
N VAL A 513 7.47 -18.60 -15.60
CA VAL A 513 8.64 -17.75 -15.31
C VAL A 513 9.91 -18.59 -15.18
N PHE A 514 9.81 -19.79 -14.58
CA PHE A 514 10.92 -20.73 -14.45
C PHE A 514 11.52 -21.13 -15.80
N LEU A 515 10.68 -21.62 -16.71
CA LEU A 515 11.12 -22.08 -18.04
C LEU A 515 11.55 -20.90 -18.92
N TRP A 516 10.86 -19.76 -18.82
CA TRP A 516 11.17 -18.56 -19.60
C TRP A 516 12.56 -17.98 -19.33
N GLN A 517 12.96 -17.89 -18.06
CA GLN A 517 14.20 -17.18 -17.73
C GLN A 517 15.45 -17.93 -18.17
N LEU A 518 15.36 -19.24 -18.44
CA LEU A 518 16.50 -20.05 -18.84
C LEU A 518 17.02 -19.70 -20.24
N PRO A 519 16.24 -19.72 -21.34
CA PRO A 519 16.71 -19.23 -22.64
C PRO A 519 17.13 -17.76 -22.59
N HIS A 520 16.45 -16.94 -21.79
CA HIS A 520 16.81 -15.54 -21.56
C HIS A 520 18.21 -15.40 -20.93
N PHE A 521 18.49 -16.14 -19.85
CA PHE A 521 19.77 -16.08 -19.17
C PHE A 521 20.89 -16.71 -19.99
N MET A 522 20.63 -17.80 -20.71
CA MET A 522 21.62 -18.41 -21.62
C MET A 522 22.06 -17.44 -22.72
N ALA A 523 21.16 -16.60 -23.22
CA ALA A 523 21.52 -15.54 -24.16
C ALA A 523 22.42 -14.47 -23.50
N ILE A 524 22.09 -14.03 -22.27
CA ILE A 524 22.90 -13.05 -21.52
C ILE A 524 24.28 -13.62 -21.18
N SER A 525 24.34 -14.86 -20.70
CA SER A 525 25.58 -15.52 -20.29
C SER A 525 26.52 -15.72 -21.47
N TRP A 526 25.98 -15.92 -22.68
CA TRP A 526 26.76 -15.93 -23.92
C TRP A 526 27.28 -14.55 -24.29
N ILE A 527 26.44 -13.51 -24.25
CA ILE A 527 26.83 -12.13 -24.60
C ILE A 527 27.95 -11.60 -23.69
N TYR A 528 27.90 -11.92 -22.39
CA TYR A 528 28.86 -11.44 -21.38
C TYR A 528 29.82 -12.53 -20.90
N ARG A 529 30.09 -13.55 -21.72
CA ARG A 529 30.94 -14.70 -21.32
C ARG A 529 32.31 -14.28 -20.81
N GLU A 530 32.94 -13.30 -21.45
CA GLU A 530 34.27 -12.81 -21.08
C GLU A 530 34.25 -12.10 -19.71
N ASP A 531 33.20 -11.34 -19.41
CA ASP A 531 33.03 -10.70 -18.09
C ASP A 531 32.89 -11.75 -16.99
N TYR A 532 32.10 -12.81 -17.24
CA TYR A 532 31.90 -13.89 -16.28
C TYR A 532 33.19 -14.69 -16.05
N ASP A 533 33.97 -14.95 -17.11
CA ASP A 533 35.25 -15.63 -17.04
C ASP A 533 36.27 -14.82 -16.21
N ARG A 534 36.40 -13.51 -16.47
CA ARG A 534 37.29 -12.61 -15.69
C ARG A 534 36.98 -12.58 -14.20
N ALA A 535 35.71 -12.71 -13.82
CA ALA A 535 35.29 -12.77 -12.42
C ALA A 535 35.39 -14.17 -11.80
N GLY A 536 35.71 -15.20 -12.59
CA GLY A 536 35.85 -16.59 -12.13
C GLY A 536 34.51 -17.30 -11.91
N PHE A 537 33.46 -16.94 -12.65
CA PHE A 537 32.18 -17.63 -12.57
C PHE A 537 32.16 -18.92 -13.41
N ALA A 538 31.56 -19.97 -12.85
CA ALA A 538 31.42 -21.28 -13.46
C ALA A 538 30.20 -21.39 -14.41
N MET A 539 29.84 -20.30 -15.10
CA MET A 539 28.68 -20.29 -16.01
C MET A 539 28.87 -21.32 -17.13
N LEU A 540 27.77 -21.93 -17.58
CA LEU A 540 27.82 -22.91 -18.67
C LEU A 540 28.49 -22.32 -19.92
N SER A 541 28.14 -21.09 -20.30
CA SER A 541 28.71 -20.38 -21.45
C SER A 541 30.22 -20.10 -21.37
N VAL A 542 30.82 -20.17 -20.18
CA VAL A 542 32.26 -20.02 -19.98
C VAL A 542 32.97 -21.36 -20.18
N ARG A 543 32.39 -22.45 -19.65
CA ARG A 543 32.95 -23.81 -19.81
C ARG A 543 32.66 -24.44 -21.18
N ASP A 544 31.61 -23.98 -21.84
CA ASP A 544 31.14 -24.40 -23.17
C ASP A 544 31.77 -23.51 -24.25
N SER A 545 33.01 -23.83 -24.63
CA SER A 545 33.83 -22.98 -25.52
C SER A 545 33.15 -22.69 -26.87
N ASP A 546 32.44 -23.67 -27.42
CA ASP A 546 31.75 -23.60 -28.71
C ASP A 546 30.27 -23.18 -28.60
N GLY A 547 29.73 -23.04 -27.38
CA GLY A 547 28.35 -22.60 -27.12
C GLY A 547 27.26 -23.63 -27.46
N SER A 548 27.62 -24.86 -27.85
CA SER A 548 26.66 -25.86 -28.28
C SER A 548 25.76 -26.35 -27.15
N ALA A 549 26.30 -26.53 -25.93
CA ALA A 549 25.52 -26.95 -24.78
C ALA A 549 24.57 -25.83 -24.31
N THR A 550 25.06 -24.59 -24.28
CA THR A 550 24.32 -23.38 -23.92
C THR A 550 23.12 -23.19 -24.84
N ALA A 551 23.32 -23.31 -26.15
CA ALA A 551 22.26 -23.15 -27.13
C ALA A 551 21.26 -24.33 -27.14
N ARG A 552 21.72 -25.57 -26.90
CA ARG A 552 20.83 -26.73 -26.75
C ARG A 552 19.91 -26.59 -25.54
N GLN A 553 20.43 -26.11 -24.40
CA GLN A 553 19.60 -25.86 -23.22
C GLN A 553 18.59 -24.73 -23.48
N ALA A 554 18.99 -23.64 -24.14
CA ALA A 554 18.07 -22.57 -24.51
C ALA A 554 16.91 -23.08 -25.39
N LEU A 555 17.21 -23.94 -26.39
CA LEU A 555 16.18 -24.57 -27.22
C LEU A 555 15.28 -25.50 -26.41
N PHE A 556 15.86 -26.38 -25.58
CA PHE A 556 15.12 -27.32 -24.74
C PHE A 556 14.06 -26.62 -23.88
N TYR A 557 14.47 -25.58 -23.14
CA TYR A 557 13.55 -24.83 -22.28
C TYR A 557 12.53 -24.01 -23.06
N SER A 558 12.88 -23.52 -24.25
CA SER A 558 11.92 -22.84 -25.14
C SER A 558 10.83 -23.79 -25.66
N VAL A 559 11.20 -25.03 -25.99
CA VAL A 559 10.25 -26.07 -26.40
C VAL A 559 9.36 -26.51 -25.23
N ALA A 560 9.94 -26.71 -24.04
CA ALA A 560 9.18 -27.01 -22.84
C ALA A 560 8.16 -25.89 -22.52
N LEU A 561 8.56 -24.63 -22.68
CA LEU A 561 7.68 -23.48 -22.49
C LEU A 561 6.56 -23.41 -23.55
N LEU A 562 6.83 -23.79 -24.79
CA LEU A 562 5.81 -23.93 -25.84
C LEU A 562 4.76 -24.98 -25.47
N ILE A 563 5.20 -26.14 -24.97
CA ILE A 563 4.30 -27.20 -24.50
C ILE A 563 3.45 -26.68 -23.35
N LEU A 564 4.06 -26.05 -22.33
CA LEU A 564 3.32 -25.47 -21.20
C LEU A 564 2.31 -24.41 -21.66
N SER A 565 2.69 -23.54 -22.60
CA SER A 565 1.84 -22.47 -23.13
C SER A 565 0.57 -23.00 -23.82
N ALA A 566 0.63 -24.20 -24.39
CA ALA A 566 -0.53 -24.84 -25.01
C ALA A 566 -1.62 -25.21 -23.99
N PHE A 567 -1.25 -25.47 -22.74
CA PHE A 567 -2.18 -25.88 -21.67
C PHE A 567 -2.49 -24.76 -20.69
N ALA A 568 -1.55 -23.84 -20.45
CA ALA A 568 -1.66 -22.81 -19.42
C ALA A 568 -2.77 -21.78 -19.69
N PHE A 569 -3.14 -21.55 -20.96
CA PHE A 569 -4.11 -20.52 -21.35
C PHE A 569 -5.20 -21.08 -22.28
N PRO A 570 -6.25 -21.75 -21.77
CA PRO A 570 -7.29 -22.36 -22.62
C PRO A 570 -7.95 -21.37 -23.59
N HIS A 571 -8.33 -20.18 -23.08
CA HIS A 571 -9.03 -19.14 -23.86
C HIS A 571 -8.11 -18.27 -24.74
N ALA A 572 -6.80 -18.29 -24.49
CA ALA A 572 -5.80 -17.52 -25.24
C ALA A 572 -4.68 -18.39 -25.83
N ARG A 573 -4.99 -19.68 -26.06
CA ARG A 573 -4.02 -20.72 -26.44
C ARG A 573 -3.23 -20.35 -27.69
N ALA A 574 -3.90 -19.86 -28.73
CA ALA A 574 -3.25 -19.50 -29.99
C ALA A 574 -2.22 -18.38 -29.81
N ALA A 575 -2.54 -17.33 -29.05
CA ALA A 575 -1.64 -16.21 -28.79
C ALA A 575 -0.43 -16.65 -27.95
N ALA A 576 -0.66 -17.44 -26.89
CA ALA A 576 0.40 -17.97 -26.04
C ALA A 576 1.36 -18.88 -26.83
N MET A 577 0.82 -19.80 -27.64
CA MET A 577 1.60 -20.70 -28.48
C MET A 577 2.38 -19.95 -29.56
N LEU A 578 1.80 -18.93 -30.19
CA LEU A 578 2.51 -18.12 -31.18
C LEU A 578 3.72 -17.41 -30.57
N ALA A 579 3.54 -16.79 -29.40
CA ALA A 579 4.64 -16.13 -28.68
C ALA A 579 5.74 -17.12 -28.32
N ALA A 580 5.39 -18.31 -27.81
CA ALA A 580 6.37 -19.35 -27.48
C ALA A 580 7.05 -19.92 -28.74
N ALA A 581 6.34 -20.08 -29.86
CA ALA A 581 6.89 -20.57 -31.12
C ALA A 581 7.94 -19.61 -31.68
N LEU A 582 7.70 -18.30 -31.60
CA LEU A 582 8.70 -17.28 -31.98
C LEU A 582 9.97 -17.39 -31.12
N LEU A 583 9.83 -17.69 -29.83
CA LEU A 583 10.97 -17.93 -28.94
C LEU A 583 11.75 -19.20 -29.31
N VAL A 584 11.06 -20.27 -29.72
CA VAL A 584 11.68 -21.49 -30.25
C VAL A 584 12.45 -21.19 -31.54
N VAL A 585 11.86 -20.43 -32.48
CA VAL A 585 12.55 -20.01 -33.72
C VAL A 585 13.82 -19.21 -33.41
N ALA A 586 13.75 -18.26 -32.47
CA ALA A 586 14.92 -17.50 -32.04
C ALA A 586 15.99 -18.40 -31.40
N SER A 587 15.58 -19.42 -30.62
CA SER A 587 16.50 -20.40 -30.03
C SER A 587 17.14 -21.32 -31.06
N ILE A 588 16.41 -21.73 -32.11
CA ILE A 588 16.97 -22.48 -33.25
C ILE A 588 18.01 -21.64 -33.99
N ALA A 589 17.72 -20.36 -34.24
CA ALA A 589 18.68 -19.45 -34.86
C ALA A 589 19.93 -19.26 -33.99
N PHE A 590 19.77 -19.20 -32.66
CA PHE A 590 20.90 -19.17 -31.74
C PHE A 590 21.71 -20.48 -31.78
N LEU A 591 21.07 -21.64 -31.80
CA LEU A 591 21.72 -22.96 -31.92
C LEU A 591 22.52 -23.11 -33.22
N ARG A 592 21.98 -22.64 -34.35
CA ARG A 592 22.65 -22.76 -35.66
C ARG A 592 23.87 -21.85 -35.78
N HIS A 593 23.76 -20.59 -35.36
CA HIS A 593 24.78 -19.58 -35.64
C HIS A 593 25.65 -19.18 -34.45
N ARG A 594 25.13 -19.27 -33.21
CA ARG A 594 25.86 -19.01 -31.94
C ARG A 594 26.63 -17.67 -31.89
N THR A 595 26.11 -16.65 -32.58
CA THR A 595 26.71 -15.31 -32.62
C THR A 595 26.12 -14.38 -31.56
N PRO A 596 26.82 -13.29 -31.18
CA PRO A 596 26.24 -12.26 -30.31
C PRO A 596 24.93 -11.66 -30.86
N ARG A 597 24.78 -11.61 -32.19
CA ARG A 597 23.55 -11.15 -32.85
C ARG A 597 22.38 -12.08 -32.60
N THR A 598 22.57 -13.40 -32.77
CA THR A 598 21.49 -14.38 -32.53
C THR A 598 21.16 -14.52 -31.05
N ALA A 599 22.15 -14.42 -30.16
CA ALA A 599 21.92 -14.32 -28.71
C ALA A 599 21.09 -13.08 -28.34
N ARG A 600 21.43 -11.90 -28.89
CA ARG A 600 20.67 -10.67 -28.64
C ARG A 600 19.23 -10.76 -29.17
N ARG A 601 19.01 -11.41 -30.32
CA ARG A 601 17.65 -11.69 -30.82
C ARG A 601 16.86 -12.58 -29.85
N LEU A 602 17.44 -13.70 -29.41
CA LEU A 602 16.83 -14.58 -28.41
C LEU A 602 16.46 -13.83 -27.12
N PHE A 603 17.39 -13.03 -26.60
CA PHE A 603 17.14 -12.17 -25.44
C PHE A 603 15.96 -11.22 -25.66
N MET A 604 15.89 -10.51 -26.78
CA MET A 604 14.77 -9.60 -27.05
C MET A 604 13.44 -10.33 -27.23
N THR A 605 13.43 -11.46 -27.98
CA THR A 605 12.23 -12.29 -28.15
C THR A 605 11.73 -12.83 -26.81
N SER A 606 12.63 -13.22 -25.90
CA SER A 606 12.23 -13.66 -24.57
C SER A 606 11.54 -12.54 -23.78
N ASN A 607 12.01 -11.29 -23.85
CA ASN A 607 11.34 -10.18 -23.16
C ASN A 607 9.92 -9.95 -23.69
N VAL A 608 9.74 -10.02 -25.02
CA VAL A 608 8.42 -9.91 -25.65
C VAL A 608 7.49 -11.03 -25.17
N TYR A 609 8.00 -12.28 -25.14
CA TYR A 609 7.24 -13.41 -24.61
C TYR A 609 6.78 -13.16 -23.17
N LEU A 610 7.67 -12.68 -22.28
CA LEU A 610 7.32 -12.44 -20.88
C LEU A 610 6.19 -11.42 -20.76
N ILE A 611 6.25 -10.32 -21.51
CA ILE A 611 5.21 -9.28 -21.49
C ILE A 611 3.85 -9.88 -21.87
N ILE A 612 3.82 -10.67 -22.95
CA ILE A 612 2.60 -11.35 -23.40
C ILE A 612 2.11 -12.33 -22.32
N ALA A 613 2.98 -13.17 -21.78
CA ALA A 613 2.62 -14.15 -20.77
C ALA A 613 2.07 -13.49 -19.48
N MET A 614 2.66 -12.38 -19.03
CA MET A 614 2.17 -11.63 -17.87
C MET A 614 0.81 -10.99 -18.14
N ALA A 615 0.60 -10.45 -19.34
CA ALA A 615 -0.69 -9.90 -19.74
C ALA A 615 -1.78 -10.99 -19.81
N LEU A 616 -1.45 -12.18 -20.33
CA LEU A 616 -2.37 -13.30 -20.38
C LEU A 616 -2.75 -13.81 -18.99
N LEU A 617 -1.77 -13.97 -18.08
CA LEU A 617 -2.05 -14.35 -16.68
C LEU A 617 -2.97 -13.34 -15.97
N ALA A 618 -2.74 -12.05 -16.20
CA ALA A 618 -3.56 -10.99 -15.63
C ALA A 618 -4.99 -10.95 -16.22
N ALA A 619 -5.15 -11.31 -17.50
CA ALA A 619 -6.44 -11.30 -18.18
C ALA A 619 -7.33 -12.51 -17.84
N THR A 620 -6.75 -13.62 -17.35
CA THR A 620 -7.47 -14.85 -16.98
C THR A 620 -8.06 -14.86 -15.55
N CYS A 621 -8.36 -13.69 -14.99
CA CYS A 621 -8.98 -13.58 -13.66
C CYS A 621 -10.30 -14.38 -13.61
N SER A 622 -10.37 -15.44 -12.82
CA SER A 622 -11.60 -16.20 -12.60
C SER A 622 -12.53 -15.38 -11.72
N HIS A 623 -13.61 -14.84 -12.29
CA HIS A 623 -14.60 -14.10 -11.52
C HIS A 623 -15.34 -15.07 -10.60
N GLN A 624 -15.27 -14.87 -9.28
CA GLN A 624 -16.04 -15.64 -8.32
C GLN A 624 -16.75 -14.71 -7.35
N SER A 625 -18.07 -14.86 -7.25
CA SER A 625 -18.92 -13.98 -6.43
C SER A 625 -18.55 -14.09 -4.95
N ASP A 626 -18.57 -12.96 -4.24
CA ASP A 626 -18.33 -12.89 -2.78
C ASP A 626 -19.51 -13.42 -1.95
N LEU A 627 -20.55 -13.93 -2.62
CA LEU A 627 -21.76 -14.42 -1.98
C LEU A 627 -21.47 -15.70 -1.20
N PRO A 628 -21.95 -15.83 0.05
CA PRO A 628 -21.73 -17.02 0.86
C PRO A 628 -22.32 -18.26 0.18
N LYS A 629 -21.68 -19.42 0.35
CA LYS A 629 -22.28 -20.71 -0.03
C LYS A 629 -23.07 -21.22 1.18
N LEU A 630 -24.39 -21.05 1.14
CA LEU A 630 -25.25 -21.35 2.31
C LEU A 630 -25.54 -22.85 2.38
N PHE A 631 -26.40 -23.36 1.51
CA PHE A 631 -26.79 -24.77 1.48
C PHE A 631 -27.32 -25.17 0.11
N HIS A 632 -27.31 -26.46 -0.18
CA HIS A 632 -27.79 -26.99 -1.45
C HIS A 632 -29.33 -26.98 -1.51
N VAL A 633 -29.87 -26.64 -2.68
CA VAL A 633 -31.28 -26.88 -3.00
C VAL A 633 -31.53 -28.38 -2.90
N PRO A 634 -32.51 -28.84 -2.08
CA PRO A 634 -32.77 -30.26 -1.94
C PRO A 634 -33.24 -30.89 -3.25
N ASN A 635 -32.84 -32.13 -3.48
CA ASN A 635 -33.37 -32.90 -4.59
C ASN A 635 -34.81 -33.34 -4.26
N ALA A 636 -35.79 -32.68 -4.88
CA ALA A 636 -37.20 -33.03 -4.78
C ALA A 636 -37.85 -33.03 -6.17
N THR A 637 -38.86 -33.88 -6.34
CA THR A 637 -39.69 -33.92 -7.55
C THR A 637 -41.07 -33.39 -7.22
N LEU A 638 -41.45 -32.30 -7.87
CA LEU A 638 -42.72 -31.62 -7.72
C LEU A 638 -43.57 -31.78 -8.99
N VAL A 639 -44.80 -31.31 -8.97
CA VAL A 639 -45.72 -31.30 -10.11
C VAL A 639 -45.88 -29.87 -10.60
N SER A 640 -45.61 -29.63 -11.88
CA SER A 640 -45.78 -28.31 -12.50
C SER A 640 -47.24 -27.99 -12.82
N GLU A 641 -47.52 -26.73 -13.15
CA GLU A 641 -48.82 -26.28 -13.67
C GLU A 641 -49.24 -27.01 -14.96
N ALA A 642 -48.30 -27.63 -15.68
CA ALA A 642 -48.56 -28.47 -16.84
C ALA A 642 -48.97 -29.91 -16.48
N ASN A 643 -49.12 -30.21 -15.19
CA ASN A 643 -49.31 -31.55 -14.63
C ASN A 643 -48.17 -32.52 -15.02
N LYS A 644 -46.94 -31.99 -15.09
CA LYS A 644 -45.73 -32.78 -15.39
C LYS A 644 -44.82 -32.87 -14.18
N PRO A 645 -44.29 -34.06 -13.83
CA PRO A 645 -43.24 -34.21 -12.83
C PRO A 645 -42.02 -33.35 -13.19
N THR A 646 -41.52 -32.57 -12.25
CA THR A 646 -40.42 -31.62 -12.42
C THR A 646 -39.47 -31.75 -11.23
N SER A 647 -38.24 -32.18 -11.49
CA SER A 647 -37.19 -32.25 -10.47
C SER A 647 -36.53 -30.88 -10.28
N LEU A 648 -36.27 -30.49 -9.03
CA LEU A 648 -35.50 -29.27 -8.74
C LEU A 648 -34.06 -29.36 -9.23
N ASP A 649 -33.49 -30.57 -9.35
CA ASP A 649 -32.17 -30.78 -9.94
C ASP A 649 -32.11 -30.41 -11.42
N ALA A 650 -33.26 -30.38 -12.12
CA ALA A 650 -33.33 -29.91 -13.51
C ALA A 650 -33.07 -28.40 -13.65
N MET A 651 -33.04 -27.65 -12.53
CA MET A 651 -32.68 -26.23 -12.52
C MET A 651 -31.16 -26.01 -12.53
N LYS A 652 -30.36 -27.03 -12.18
CA LYS A 652 -28.89 -26.98 -12.25
C LYS A 652 -28.43 -26.63 -13.68
N GLY A 653 -27.30 -25.95 -13.77
CA GLY A 653 -26.83 -25.31 -15.00
C GLY A 653 -27.43 -23.92 -15.25
N ASN A 654 -28.39 -23.47 -14.43
CA ASN A 654 -28.97 -22.13 -14.49
C ASN A 654 -28.89 -21.45 -13.10
N VAL A 655 -28.71 -20.14 -13.08
CA VAL A 655 -28.97 -19.35 -11.86
C VAL A 655 -30.48 -19.36 -11.62
N THR A 656 -30.94 -19.70 -10.42
CA THR A 656 -32.38 -19.89 -10.18
C THR A 656 -32.87 -19.04 -9.02
N VAL A 657 -33.95 -18.29 -9.25
CA VAL A 657 -34.63 -17.49 -8.23
C VAL A 657 -35.91 -18.23 -7.80
N TYR A 658 -36.02 -18.51 -6.51
CA TYR A 658 -37.13 -19.24 -5.90
C TYR A 658 -37.97 -18.33 -5.00
N ASP A 659 -39.29 -18.52 -5.03
CA ASP A 659 -40.20 -18.08 -3.98
C ASP A 659 -41.24 -19.15 -3.60
N PHE A 660 -41.88 -18.91 -2.46
CA PHE A 660 -42.95 -19.74 -1.93
C PHE A 660 -44.22 -18.89 -1.83
N ILE A 661 -45.26 -19.31 -2.53
CA ILE A 661 -46.53 -18.57 -2.65
C ILE A 661 -47.71 -19.48 -2.38
N PHE A 662 -48.92 -18.95 -2.32
CA PHE A 662 -50.13 -19.72 -2.54
C PHE A 662 -51.18 -18.82 -3.18
N THR A 663 -51.97 -19.36 -4.10
CA THR A 663 -52.67 -18.51 -5.09
C THR A 663 -53.84 -17.71 -4.53
N ASN A 664 -54.36 -18.11 -3.36
CA ASN A 664 -55.51 -17.47 -2.71
C ASN A 664 -55.11 -16.49 -1.58
N CYS A 665 -53.84 -16.07 -1.54
CA CYS A 665 -53.37 -15.13 -0.52
C CYS A 665 -53.82 -13.69 -0.81
N ALA A 666 -54.45 -13.03 0.17
CA ALA A 666 -54.82 -11.61 0.09
C ALA A 666 -53.75 -10.64 0.62
N GLY A 667 -52.58 -11.16 1.06
CA GLY A 667 -51.52 -10.40 1.72
C GLY A 667 -50.24 -10.29 0.89
N THR A 668 -49.17 -10.98 1.29
CA THR A 668 -47.81 -10.79 0.75
C THR A 668 -47.56 -11.45 -0.61
N CYS A 669 -48.24 -12.55 -0.95
CA CYS A 669 -47.94 -13.29 -2.20
C CYS A 669 -48.23 -12.51 -3.49
N PRO A 670 -49.29 -11.67 -3.61
CA PRO A 670 -49.46 -10.77 -4.74
C PRO A 670 -48.28 -9.80 -4.93
N MET A 671 -47.71 -9.28 -3.83
CA MET A 671 -46.53 -8.42 -3.87
C MET A 671 -45.29 -9.19 -4.34
N MET A 672 -45.06 -10.41 -3.82
CA MET A 672 -43.96 -11.28 -4.29
C MET A 672 -44.09 -11.58 -5.78
N THR A 673 -45.29 -11.92 -6.24
CA THR A 673 -45.57 -12.21 -7.64
C THR A 673 -45.28 -10.98 -8.52
N ALA A 674 -45.65 -9.78 -8.08
CA ALA A 674 -45.33 -8.54 -8.78
C ALA A 674 -43.82 -8.25 -8.79
N THR A 675 -43.11 -8.50 -7.69
CA THR A 675 -41.65 -8.37 -7.59
C THR A 675 -40.93 -9.35 -8.52
N MET A 676 -41.33 -10.63 -8.54
CA MET A 676 -40.80 -11.63 -9.48
C MET A 676 -40.98 -11.18 -10.93
N ARG A 677 -42.18 -10.66 -11.27
CA ARG A 677 -42.48 -10.12 -12.59
C ARG A 677 -41.57 -8.94 -12.97
N ARG A 678 -41.18 -8.08 -12.02
CA ARG A 678 -40.23 -6.99 -12.25
C ARG A 678 -38.80 -7.52 -12.44
N ILE A 679 -38.39 -8.50 -11.65
CA ILE A 679 -37.07 -9.15 -11.79
C ILE A 679 -36.90 -9.77 -13.17
N THR A 680 -37.91 -10.52 -13.66
CA THR A 680 -37.85 -11.14 -14.99
C THR A 680 -37.72 -10.12 -16.11
N THR A 681 -38.28 -8.91 -15.97
CA THR A 681 -38.12 -7.83 -16.99
C THR A 681 -36.72 -7.23 -17.04
N LYS A 682 -35.92 -7.33 -15.97
CA LYS A 682 -34.56 -6.78 -15.92
C LYS A 682 -33.48 -7.76 -16.36
N ILE A 683 -33.80 -9.05 -16.44
CA ILE A 683 -32.85 -10.10 -16.81
C ILE A 683 -32.98 -10.41 -18.29
N ASP A 684 -31.84 -10.49 -18.98
CA ASP A 684 -31.78 -10.83 -20.40
C ASP A 684 -32.51 -12.14 -20.70
N LYS A 685 -33.26 -12.20 -21.80
CA LYS A 685 -34.07 -13.35 -22.20
C LYS A 685 -33.22 -14.56 -22.56
N ASP A 686 -32.00 -14.34 -23.04
CA ASP A 686 -31.07 -15.40 -23.44
C ASP A 686 -30.16 -15.87 -22.29
N ALA A 687 -30.20 -15.19 -21.13
CA ALA A 687 -29.41 -15.59 -19.98
C ALA A 687 -29.89 -16.95 -19.40
N PRO A 688 -28.97 -17.83 -18.95
CA PRO A 688 -29.28 -19.12 -18.32
C PRO A 688 -29.81 -18.92 -16.89
N VAL A 689 -31.02 -18.35 -16.79
CA VAL A 689 -31.72 -18.05 -15.54
C VAL A 689 -33.08 -18.73 -15.51
N ARG A 690 -33.47 -19.26 -14.36
CA ARG A 690 -34.80 -19.86 -14.12
C ARG A 690 -35.51 -19.14 -12.97
N PHE A 691 -36.83 -19.09 -13.04
CA PHE A 691 -37.68 -18.56 -11.97
C PHE A 691 -38.67 -19.64 -11.54
N VAL A 692 -38.78 -19.89 -10.25
CA VAL A 692 -39.57 -21.01 -9.73
C VAL A 692 -40.42 -20.53 -8.55
N SER A 693 -41.74 -20.65 -8.69
CA SER A 693 -42.68 -20.38 -7.60
C SER A 693 -43.29 -21.67 -7.08
N ILE A 694 -43.09 -21.98 -5.81
CA ILE A 694 -43.57 -23.22 -5.18
C ILE A 694 -44.78 -22.91 -4.30
N SER A 695 -45.90 -23.63 -4.51
CA SER A 695 -47.09 -23.47 -3.68
C SER A 695 -46.88 -24.06 -2.28
N VAL A 696 -47.27 -23.32 -1.23
CA VAL A 696 -47.33 -23.80 0.16
C VAL A 696 -48.69 -24.35 0.56
N ASP A 697 -49.70 -24.28 -0.31
CA ASP A 697 -51.06 -24.83 -0.09
C ASP A 697 -51.43 -25.83 -1.20
N PRO A 698 -50.76 -27.00 -1.26
CA PRO A 698 -50.96 -27.94 -2.35
C PRO A 698 -52.35 -28.59 -2.38
N GLN A 699 -53.11 -28.57 -1.27
CA GLN A 699 -54.47 -29.08 -1.26
C GLN A 699 -55.41 -28.19 -2.09
N ARG A 700 -55.18 -26.87 -2.07
CA ARG A 700 -56.00 -25.92 -2.82
C ARG A 700 -55.37 -25.51 -4.12
N ASP A 701 -54.06 -25.48 -4.26
CA ASP A 701 -53.33 -25.11 -5.48
C ASP A 701 -52.99 -26.34 -6.32
N THR A 702 -54.02 -26.94 -6.93
CA THR A 702 -53.86 -28.02 -7.91
C THR A 702 -53.15 -27.51 -9.18
N PRO A 703 -52.56 -28.40 -10.01
CA PRO A 703 -51.92 -28.00 -11.27
C PRO A 703 -52.81 -27.12 -12.16
N GLU A 704 -54.12 -27.37 -12.21
CA GLU A 704 -55.10 -26.59 -12.98
C GLU A 704 -55.24 -25.16 -12.42
N LYS A 705 -55.28 -25.02 -11.10
CA LYS A 705 -55.36 -23.70 -10.44
C LYS A 705 -54.06 -22.93 -10.57
N LEU A 706 -52.90 -23.59 -10.44
CA LEU A 706 -51.61 -22.97 -10.73
C LEU A 706 -51.53 -22.52 -12.19
N ARG A 707 -52.06 -23.30 -13.14
CA ARG A 707 -52.11 -22.91 -14.56
C ARG A 707 -52.98 -21.67 -14.77
N SER A 708 -54.13 -21.61 -14.12
CA SER A 708 -55.02 -20.44 -14.14
C SER A 708 -54.38 -19.22 -13.49
N TYR A 709 -53.65 -19.38 -12.40
CA TYR A 709 -52.91 -18.28 -11.76
C TYR A 709 -51.77 -17.79 -12.65
N ALA A 710 -50.95 -18.71 -13.15
CA ALA A 710 -49.82 -18.42 -14.00
C ALA A 710 -50.22 -17.69 -15.29
N SER A 711 -51.35 -18.04 -15.92
CA SER A 711 -51.81 -17.37 -17.14
C SER A 711 -52.14 -15.88 -16.93
N ARG A 712 -52.40 -15.45 -15.69
CA ARG A 712 -52.65 -14.05 -15.34
C ARG A 712 -51.39 -13.25 -15.03
N VAL A 713 -50.36 -13.90 -14.47
CA VAL A 713 -49.21 -13.20 -13.86
C VAL A 713 -47.89 -13.39 -14.60
N ARG A 714 -47.74 -14.48 -15.37
CA ARG A 714 -46.49 -14.83 -16.04
C ARG A 714 -46.18 -13.89 -17.20
N ASN A 715 -44.98 -13.33 -17.20
CA ASN A 715 -44.43 -12.50 -18.28
C ASN A 715 -43.14 -13.05 -18.91
N ASP A 716 -42.62 -14.18 -18.41
CA ASP A 716 -41.43 -14.84 -18.90
C ASP A 716 -41.68 -16.36 -18.97
N PRO A 717 -41.42 -17.04 -20.10
CA PRO A 717 -41.63 -18.48 -20.24
C PRO A 717 -40.71 -19.33 -19.36
N ARG A 718 -39.60 -18.77 -18.85
CA ARG A 718 -38.66 -19.43 -17.93
C ARG A 718 -39.21 -19.53 -16.50
N TRP A 719 -40.34 -18.88 -16.21
CA TRP A 719 -40.99 -18.89 -14.90
C TRP A 719 -42.02 -20.02 -14.77
N VAL A 720 -41.74 -20.98 -13.89
CA VAL A 720 -42.56 -22.18 -13.65
C VAL A 720 -43.20 -22.16 -12.27
N PHE A 721 -44.37 -22.81 -12.14
CA PHE A 721 -45.15 -22.86 -10.91
C PHE A 721 -45.32 -24.32 -10.49
N LEU A 722 -44.91 -24.64 -9.28
CA LEU A 722 -44.83 -26.02 -8.79
C LEU A 722 -45.72 -26.23 -7.57
N THR A 723 -46.34 -27.40 -7.48
CA THR A 723 -47.07 -27.92 -6.31
C THR A 723 -46.61 -29.35 -6.01
N GLY A 724 -46.97 -29.92 -4.89
CA GLY A 724 -46.51 -31.26 -4.48
C GLY A 724 -47.30 -31.81 -3.30
N ASP A 725 -46.82 -32.87 -2.67
CA ASP A 725 -47.44 -33.32 -1.43
C ASP A 725 -47.11 -32.35 -0.27
N ALA A 726 -48.05 -32.18 0.65
CA ALA A 726 -47.95 -31.19 1.74
C ALA A 726 -46.72 -31.41 2.64
N ARG A 727 -46.29 -32.67 2.82
CA ARG A 727 -45.13 -33.00 3.65
C ARG A 727 -43.82 -32.57 2.98
N THR A 728 -43.65 -32.87 1.69
CA THR A 728 -42.48 -32.47 0.90
C THR A 728 -42.39 -30.95 0.78
N ILE A 729 -43.51 -30.25 0.55
CA ILE A 729 -43.54 -28.78 0.47
C ILE A 729 -43.13 -28.14 1.81
N THR A 730 -43.63 -28.66 2.93
CA THR A 730 -43.26 -28.19 4.27
C THR A 730 -41.77 -28.43 4.56
N ASP A 731 -41.26 -29.62 4.24
CA ASP A 731 -39.85 -29.96 4.42
C ASP A 731 -38.92 -29.10 3.54
N LEU A 732 -39.30 -28.88 2.27
CA LEU A 732 -38.59 -27.98 1.37
C LEU A 732 -38.54 -26.55 1.91
N SER A 733 -39.66 -26.01 2.39
CA SER A 733 -39.72 -24.64 2.91
C SER A 733 -38.92 -24.45 4.21
N VAL A 734 -39.10 -25.37 5.17
CA VAL A 734 -38.51 -25.28 6.53
C VAL A 734 -37.08 -25.78 6.56
N ASN A 735 -36.82 -26.97 6.02
CA ASN A 735 -35.52 -27.64 6.14
C ASN A 735 -34.63 -27.42 4.93
N GLY A 736 -35.20 -27.35 3.73
CA GLY A 736 -34.48 -27.15 2.49
C GLY A 736 -34.02 -25.71 2.28
N PHE A 737 -34.97 -24.79 2.17
CA PHE A 737 -34.75 -23.38 1.88
C PHE A 737 -34.62 -22.52 3.15
N LYS A 738 -34.88 -23.06 4.34
CA LYS A 738 -34.83 -22.32 5.62
C LYS A 738 -35.62 -21.00 5.60
N LEU A 739 -36.71 -20.96 4.83
CA LEU A 739 -37.52 -19.76 4.59
C LEU A 739 -38.66 -19.60 5.61
N ALA A 740 -39.02 -20.68 6.30
CA ALA A 740 -40.02 -20.67 7.36
C ALA A 740 -39.39 -20.79 8.75
N ALA A 741 -39.93 -20.04 9.73
CA ALA A 741 -39.45 -20.09 11.10
C ALA A 741 -39.70 -21.49 11.72
N SER A 742 -38.63 -22.13 12.20
CA SER A 742 -38.72 -23.32 13.05
C SER A 742 -39.40 -22.94 14.36
N GLY A 743 -40.70 -23.18 14.50
CA GLY A 743 -41.39 -22.84 15.76
C GLY A 743 -42.91 -22.94 15.88
N SER A 744 -43.69 -23.28 14.84
CA SER A 744 -45.16 -23.41 15.02
C SER A 744 -45.70 -24.79 14.62
N THR A 745 -45.97 -25.61 15.63
CA THR A 745 -46.72 -26.87 15.55
C THR A 745 -48.24 -26.64 15.53
N SER A 746 -48.74 -25.79 14.65
CA SER A 746 -50.17 -25.75 14.34
C SER A 746 -50.39 -25.23 12.92
N GLU A 747 -51.58 -25.50 12.37
CA GLU A 747 -52.10 -25.25 11.01
C GLU A 747 -52.07 -23.78 10.53
N ALA A 748 -51.10 -22.97 10.96
CA ALA A 748 -50.81 -21.65 10.43
C ALA A 748 -49.90 -21.78 9.20
N VAL A 749 -50.44 -21.41 8.03
CA VAL A 749 -49.76 -21.40 6.73
C VAL A 749 -48.35 -20.81 6.83
N LEU A 750 -47.36 -21.55 6.31
CA LEU A 750 -45.94 -21.16 6.24
C LEU A 750 -45.78 -19.87 5.41
N HIS A 751 -45.77 -18.71 6.07
CA HIS A 751 -45.61 -17.42 5.40
C HIS A 751 -44.14 -17.00 5.35
N SER A 752 -43.55 -17.01 4.15
CA SER A 752 -42.27 -16.35 3.85
C SER A 752 -42.51 -15.15 2.94
N SER A 753 -41.90 -14.02 3.27
CA SER A 753 -41.83 -12.83 2.39
C SER A 753 -40.49 -12.74 1.67
N LYS A 754 -39.72 -13.83 1.66
CA LYS A 754 -38.37 -13.85 1.10
C LYS A 754 -38.26 -14.76 -0.12
N PHE A 755 -37.34 -14.39 -0.98
CA PHE A 755 -36.88 -15.19 -2.11
C PHE A 755 -35.51 -15.79 -1.79
N ALA A 756 -35.18 -16.89 -2.47
CA ALA A 756 -33.86 -17.51 -2.42
C ALA A 756 -33.23 -17.48 -3.81
N ILE A 757 -31.91 -17.21 -3.89
CA ILE A 757 -31.17 -17.21 -5.15
C ILE A 757 -30.13 -18.32 -5.09
N ALA A 758 -30.18 -19.25 -6.05
CA ALA A 758 -29.21 -20.33 -6.18
C ALA A 758 -28.33 -20.17 -7.42
N ASP A 759 -27.06 -20.57 -7.29
CA ASP A 759 -26.11 -20.61 -8.40
C ASP A 759 -26.36 -21.80 -9.35
N LYS A 760 -25.56 -21.87 -10.42
CA LYS A 760 -25.64 -22.93 -11.43
C LYS A 760 -25.38 -24.35 -10.89
N HIS A 761 -24.83 -24.49 -9.68
CA HIS A 761 -24.61 -25.78 -9.02
C HIS A 761 -25.76 -26.17 -8.08
N GLY A 762 -26.78 -25.32 -7.97
CA GLY A 762 -27.90 -25.52 -7.03
C GLY A 762 -27.49 -25.24 -5.59
N VAL A 763 -26.53 -24.35 -5.34
CA VAL A 763 -26.21 -23.86 -4.00
C VAL A 763 -26.90 -22.52 -3.81
N ILE A 764 -27.65 -22.37 -2.71
CA ILE A 764 -28.27 -21.10 -2.35
C ILE A 764 -27.19 -20.14 -1.87
N ARG A 765 -27.15 -18.96 -2.48
CA ARG A 765 -26.12 -17.94 -2.29
C ARG A 765 -26.63 -16.70 -1.55
N ASP A 766 -27.94 -16.45 -1.59
CA ASP A 766 -28.53 -15.29 -0.91
C ASP A 766 -30.04 -15.44 -0.63
N TYR A 767 -30.53 -14.64 0.34
CA TYR A 767 -31.93 -14.46 0.70
C TYR A 767 -32.30 -12.99 0.75
N TYR A 768 -33.41 -12.61 0.10
CA TYR A 768 -33.86 -11.22 0.10
C TYR A 768 -35.36 -11.11 0.33
N GLY A 769 -35.78 -10.02 0.99
CA GLY A 769 -37.19 -9.73 1.26
C GLY A 769 -37.89 -9.12 0.04
N ALA A 770 -39.15 -9.48 -0.20
CA ALA A 770 -39.91 -9.11 -1.38
C ALA A 770 -40.54 -7.70 -1.35
N THR A 771 -40.56 -7.05 -0.19
CA THR A 771 -41.39 -5.87 0.10
C THR A 771 -40.62 -4.54 0.18
N ASN A 772 -39.31 -4.54 -0.07
CA ASN A 772 -38.50 -3.31 -0.10
C ASN A 772 -38.31 -2.87 -1.56
N ASP A 773 -38.30 -1.56 -1.83
CA ASP A 773 -38.16 -1.05 -3.21
C ASP A 773 -36.78 -1.38 -3.83
N ASP A 774 -35.74 -1.51 -3.01
CA ASP A 774 -34.39 -1.91 -3.42
C ASP A 774 -34.26 -3.40 -3.80
N SER A 775 -35.30 -4.21 -3.50
CA SER A 775 -35.24 -5.67 -3.65
C SER A 775 -35.05 -6.12 -5.09
N VAL A 776 -35.64 -5.45 -6.09
CA VAL A 776 -35.48 -5.84 -7.49
C VAL A 776 -34.04 -5.60 -7.98
N GLU A 777 -33.43 -4.49 -7.56
CA GLU A 777 -32.08 -4.12 -7.98
C GLU A 777 -31.03 -5.05 -7.36
N HIS A 778 -31.19 -5.37 -6.08
CA HIS A 778 -30.33 -6.31 -5.37
C HIS A 778 -30.29 -7.68 -6.06
N VAL A 779 -31.46 -8.21 -6.41
CA VAL A 779 -31.59 -9.54 -7.06
C VAL A 779 -30.98 -9.55 -8.44
N THR A 780 -31.26 -8.50 -9.22
CA THR A 780 -30.71 -8.35 -10.55
C THR A 780 -29.18 -8.32 -10.48
N THR A 781 -28.64 -7.59 -9.50
CA THR A 781 -27.20 -7.52 -9.23
C THR A 781 -26.62 -8.89 -8.87
N VAL A 782 -27.23 -9.60 -7.91
CA VAL A 782 -26.80 -10.95 -7.47
C VAL A 782 -26.87 -11.96 -8.61
N VAL A 783 -27.94 -11.95 -9.41
CA VAL A 783 -28.08 -12.85 -10.57
C VAL A 783 -26.98 -12.57 -11.61
N HIS A 784 -26.71 -11.29 -11.92
CA HIS A 784 -25.62 -10.95 -12.84
C HIS A 784 -24.24 -11.36 -12.31
N ASP A 785 -24.02 -11.27 -11.00
CA ASP A 785 -22.79 -11.70 -10.35
C ASP A 785 -22.58 -13.22 -10.47
N LEU A 786 -23.63 -14.00 -10.20
CA LEU A 786 -23.62 -15.46 -10.32
C LEU A 786 -23.54 -15.95 -11.77
N LEU A 787 -24.08 -15.19 -12.73
CA LEU A 787 -23.94 -15.51 -14.17
C LEU A 787 -22.50 -15.36 -14.67
N ARG A 788 -21.67 -14.54 -14.00
CA ARG A 788 -20.25 -14.37 -14.30
C ARG A 788 -19.34 -15.33 -13.54
N GLU A 789 -19.87 -16.07 -12.56
CA GLU A 789 -19.11 -17.06 -11.80
C GLU A 789 -18.90 -18.32 -12.64
N ASP A 790 -17.64 -18.71 -12.85
CA ASP A 790 -17.20 -19.89 -13.64
C ASP A 790 -17.10 -21.19 -12.83
#